data_AF-A0A8H5NFW3-F1
#
_entry.id   AF-A0A8H5NFW3-F1
#
_cell.length_a   1.000
_cell.length_b   1.000
_cell.length_c   1.000
_cell.angle_alpha   90.00
_cell.angle_beta   90.00
_cell.angle_gamma   90.00
#
_symmetry.space_group_name_H-M   'P 1'
#
loop_
_entity.id
_entity.type
_entity.pdbx_description
1 polymer ?
#
loop_
_entity_poly.entity_id
_entity_poly.type
_entity_poly.pdbx_seq_one_letter_code
_entity_poly.pdbx_strand_id
1 'polypeptide(L)'
;MISRNRSGRRRSAGLVFIVITVLVLNYTGLLSLPFSFEEPPQPDRPNFDHTPPCAPTLDHLRRSSYGLTRDIIYQKRCIRPVVDKKLDSQVVSQNPDALIKSGQIVQLDHACEGWTESTCEPVTLRVPPPYPKQDYSGFLFGVATSLDRLNESMSQFESWLGNTHAQLLAVITDPGDESKYKQVTEQFRQRGVELSIKDPWNKAITSNEQHFAIVRDLLAQVTPKTQWTAIVDDDTFFPSLYPMSKILGKYDHKLPAYVGGLSENYDAVKHHGYMGFGGAGIFLSPALLRELDPNLEECLKVDHVPQGDGLLKQCIYSKTKTKLTVVKGLHQLDMGGDMSGFYESGRLPMTLHHWKSWHQAPVDKMVKISEFCGSCFLQRFAFGSDTVLTNGYSIVQYSAGLESVDLNKMEGSWEGAEGFDWSLSPMRSKMDRRLKKSYHLVDTEMVGKNIRQIYIHRLEDDIPGPDEKSKDPKKTPPKIEEMKDEVIELLVLVAVKTIDNTRSVINSTSVPKMISLYQLNGSMQLFAKLLFLPGAVLLSIWVVTTTAKRWMRHRRQHLQAAKAEIVPPEKVAAIEPLHDFDWKTAPRRQLRPFKPTYHITMAIQADTPSELITIDEDYLDRVTHRRSIIATHGSTVHGCTPDGDAAVRELYTYLLSEQLPKRFPTIFKLSKDNSMCENLATGMSFPTLPEGHMDAALRVLGETVEEDLFLLQETPEGHRSVAFMCCFPSGFDPSSKLGKTLVEIHAPVPSYEKIGSSMEKFFTKLEVGKSVKRTNWSVQTHTELFNCQGNHITGDDKYENDEDVDIEKTFLRIELQTLTRLPKTRAILFSFKTYLYPVRQIKDEGLGPAFADAIEGLAKGNAPGMWTYKSAVRWGSSVITYLRS
;
A
#
# COMPACT_ATOMS: atom_id res chain seq x y z
N MET A 1 13.94 60.58 5.47
CA MET A 1 15.28 60.98 4.98
C MET A 1 16.30 60.42 5.98
N ILE A 2 17.38 59.73 5.55
CA ILE A 2 18.43 59.10 6.42
C ILE A 2 17.86 58.00 7.36
N SER A 3 18.14 56.69 7.32
CA SER A 3 19.16 55.81 6.70
C SER A 3 20.47 55.55 7.48
N ARG A 4 20.69 54.27 7.82
CA ARG A 4 21.99 53.62 8.17
C ARG A 4 22.55 54.02 9.57
N ASN A 5 23.48 53.29 10.20
CA ASN A 5 24.43 52.29 9.69
C ASN A 5 24.95 51.30 10.77
N ARG A 6 25.51 50.14 10.33
CA ARG A 6 26.63 49.34 10.89
C ARG A 6 26.84 49.27 12.43
N SER A 7 26.67 48.11 13.08
CA SER A 7 27.53 46.90 13.11
C SER A 7 28.87 47.00 13.88
N GLY A 8 29.05 46.22 14.96
CA GLY A 8 30.28 46.15 15.75
C GLY A 8 30.50 44.78 16.43
N ARG A 9 31.71 44.23 16.30
CA ARG A 9 32.13 42.88 16.77
C ARG A 9 32.09 42.71 18.30
N ARG A 10 31.86 41.48 18.77
CA ARG A 10 32.90 40.68 19.47
C ARG A 10 32.59 39.17 19.46
N ARG A 11 33.66 38.36 19.48
CA ARG A 11 33.67 36.90 19.75
C ARG A 11 34.29 36.67 21.14
N SER A 12 34.28 35.41 21.58
CA SER A 12 35.15 34.86 22.64
C SER A 12 34.69 35.00 24.10
N ALA A 13 33.73 34.16 24.50
CA ALA A 13 33.59 33.58 25.84
C ALA A 13 32.67 32.33 25.74
N GLY A 14 32.82 31.34 26.64
CA GLY A 14 31.84 30.24 26.79
C GLY A 14 32.36 28.79 26.68
N LEU A 15 33.57 28.56 26.16
CA LEU A 15 34.15 27.21 26.00
C LEU A 15 34.69 26.61 27.34
N VAL A 16 33.84 26.56 28.37
CA VAL A 16 34.19 26.10 29.73
C VAL A 16 33.06 25.24 30.35
N PHE A 17 31.80 25.49 30.03
CA PHE A 17 30.65 24.94 30.77
C PHE A 17 30.33 23.45 30.52
N ILE A 18 30.99 22.79 29.57
CA ILE A 18 30.66 21.43 29.12
C ILE A 18 31.37 20.34 29.97
N VAL A 19 32.40 20.68 30.75
CA VAL A 19 33.27 19.69 31.43
C VAL A 19 32.78 19.30 32.84
N ILE A 20 31.93 20.11 33.48
CA ILE A 20 31.60 19.95 34.92
C ILE A 20 30.40 19.01 35.16
N THR A 21 29.39 19.02 34.28
CA THR A 21 28.14 18.25 34.48
C THR A 21 28.34 16.72 34.47
N VAL A 22 29.37 16.23 33.78
CA VAL A 22 29.61 14.79 33.55
C VAL A 22 30.17 14.08 34.80
N LEU A 23 30.70 14.82 35.78
CA LEU A 23 31.40 14.24 36.95
C LEU A 23 30.54 14.10 38.22
N VAL A 24 29.34 14.67 38.28
CA VAL A 24 28.52 14.73 39.52
C VAL A 24 27.55 13.54 39.65
N LEU A 25 27.09 12.94 38.54
CA LEU A 25 26.10 11.85 38.54
C LEU A 25 26.68 10.45 38.80
N ASN A 26 27.96 10.34 39.20
CA ASN A 26 28.60 9.08 39.58
C ASN A 26 28.66 8.82 41.09
N TYR A 27 28.01 9.64 41.93
CA TYR A 27 28.10 9.54 43.40
C TYR A 27 26.78 9.82 44.12
N THR A 28 25.79 8.91 43.98
CA THR A 28 24.81 8.59 45.04
C THR A 28 24.01 7.34 44.64
N GLY A 29 24.17 6.25 45.41
CA GLY A 29 23.27 5.10 45.35
C GLY A 29 22.21 5.16 46.46
N LEU A 30 21.25 4.23 46.41
CA LEU A 30 20.00 4.18 47.23
C LEU A 30 19.03 5.33 46.89
N LEU A 31 17.76 5.12 46.54
CA LEU A 31 16.85 4.01 46.86
C LEU A 31 16.06 3.52 45.63
N SER A 32 15.83 2.21 45.54
CA SER A 32 14.91 1.59 44.59
C SER A 32 13.74 0.93 45.33
N LEU A 33 12.51 1.16 44.84
CA LEU A 33 11.37 0.27 45.03
C LEU A 33 10.54 0.24 43.72
N PRO A 34 9.87 -0.88 43.38
CA PRO A 34 9.50 -1.15 41.98
C PRO A 34 7.99 -1.27 41.75
N PHE A 35 7.52 -0.69 40.63
CA PHE A 35 6.31 -1.13 39.92
C PHE A 35 6.56 -1.03 38.41
N SER A 36 7.24 -2.05 37.89
CA SER A 36 7.41 -2.27 36.46
C SER A 36 6.21 -3.04 35.91
N PHE A 37 5.43 -2.44 35.03
CA PHE A 37 4.64 -3.22 34.07
C PHE A 37 5.64 -3.84 33.08
N GLU A 38 5.76 -5.16 33.11
CA GLU A 38 6.56 -5.89 32.12
C GLU A 38 5.84 -5.81 30.76
N GLU A 39 6.55 -5.38 29.72
CA GLU A 39 6.11 -5.62 28.35
C GLU A 39 5.94 -7.14 28.14
N PRO A 40 4.96 -7.60 27.33
CA PRO A 40 4.81 -9.01 27.05
C PRO A 40 6.13 -9.55 26.47
N PRO A 41 6.64 -10.69 26.96
CA PRO A 41 8.01 -11.13 26.74
C PRO A 41 8.39 -11.24 25.25
N GLN A 42 9.18 -10.29 24.77
CA GLN A 42 9.78 -10.31 23.44
C GLN A 42 10.76 -11.50 23.37
N PRO A 43 10.62 -12.43 22.41
CA PRO A 43 11.54 -13.55 22.27
C PRO A 43 12.91 -13.06 21.74
N ASP A 44 14.00 -13.61 22.26
CA ASP A 44 15.36 -13.21 21.84
C ASP A 44 15.66 -13.75 20.43
N ARG A 45 15.71 -12.82 19.46
CA ARG A 45 15.95 -13.03 18.02
C ARG A 45 17.28 -12.36 17.63
N PRO A 46 18.44 -12.95 17.98
CA PRO A 46 19.75 -12.28 17.81
C PRO A 46 20.21 -12.25 16.34
N ASN A 47 21.16 -11.36 16.02
CA ASN A 47 21.85 -11.43 14.73
C ASN A 47 23.00 -12.45 14.79
N PHE A 48 22.99 -13.40 13.86
CA PHE A 48 23.96 -14.50 13.78
C PHE A 48 25.23 -14.19 12.95
N ASP A 49 25.31 -13.01 12.30
CA ASP A 49 26.41 -12.61 11.37
C ASP A 49 27.85 -12.74 11.92
N HIS A 50 28.03 -12.89 13.24
CA HIS A 50 29.33 -12.96 13.92
C HIS A 50 29.51 -14.22 14.78
N THR A 51 28.70 -15.26 14.54
CA THR A 51 28.71 -16.51 15.32
C THR A 51 29.70 -17.56 14.78
N PRO A 52 30.18 -18.51 15.61
CA PRO A 52 31.06 -19.59 15.15
C PRO A 52 30.36 -20.48 14.11
N PRO A 53 31.05 -20.96 13.05
CA PRO A 53 30.41 -21.66 11.94
C PRO A 53 29.80 -23.01 12.35
N CYS A 54 28.56 -23.27 11.91
CA CYS A 54 27.85 -24.53 12.17
C CYS A 54 28.03 -25.57 11.06
N ALA A 55 27.45 -26.76 11.26
CA ALA A 55 27.22 -27.70 10.18
C ALA A 55 26.39 -27.03 9.05
N PRO A 56 26.74 -27.18 7.76
CA PRO A 56 26.09 -26.44 6.65
C PRO A 56 24.57 -26.66 6.51
N THR A 57 24.03 -27.75 7.08
CA THR A 57 22.58 -27.96 7.22
C THR A 57 21.95 -26.81 8.02
N LEU A 58 22.52 -26.48 9.18
CA LEU A 58 21.97 -25.56 10.18
C LEU A 58 22.48 -24.12 10.00
N ASP A 59 23.70 -23.93 9.49
CA ASP A 59 24.26 -22.60 9.24
C ASP A 59 23.41 -21.79 8.24
N HIS A 60 22.73 -22.47 7.32
CA HIS A 60 21.70 -21.89 6.44
C HIS A 60 20.51 -21.24 7.20
N LEU A 61 20.15 -21.71 8.40
CA LEU A 61 19.02 -21.20 9.17
C LEU A 61 19.31 -19.83 9.81
N ARG A 62 20.59 -19.45 9.91
CA ARG A 62 21.05 -18.17 10.50
C ARG A 62 20.79 -16.94 9.63
N ARG A 63 20.18 -17.10 8.45
CA ARG A 63 19.81 -15.99 7.57
C ARG A 63 18.97 -14.97 8.34
N SER A 64 19.42 -13.72 8.39
CA SER A 64 18.71 -12.62 9.04
C SER A 64 17.29 -12.41 8.49
N SER A 65 17.03 -12.78 7.24
CA SER A 65 15.70 -12.82 6.62
C SER A 65 14.74 -13.88 7.19
N TYR A 66 15.22 -14.84 8.00
CA TYR A 66 14.37 -15.78 8.75
C TYR A 66 14.07 -15.28 10.16
N GLY A 67 14.93 -14.44 10.75
CA GLY A 67 14.70 -13.82 12.07
C GLY A 67 14.32 -14.81 13.18
N LEU A 68 14.97 -15.97 13.24
CA LEU A 68 14.69 -17.03 14.22
C LEU A 68 15.09 -16.63 15.65
N THR A 69 14.52 -17.31 16.63
CA THR A 69 14.95 -17.26 18.04
C THR A 69 16.34 -17.87 18.25
N ARG A 70 17.02 -17.53 19.36
CA ARG A 70 18.30 -18.17 19.77
C ARG A 70 18.20 -19.70 19.72
N ASP A 71 17.24 -20.24 20.46
CA ASP A 71 16.93 -21.67 20.47
C ASP A 71 15.75 -21.92 19.52
N ILE A 72 15.84 -22.97 18.69
CA ILE A 72 14.73 -23.42 17.83
C ILE A 72 14.42 -24.90 18.05
N ILE A 73 13.20 -25.32 17.73
CA ILE A 73 12.84 -26.74 17.58
C ILE A 73 12.98 -27.10 16.10
N TYR A 74 14.07 -27.76 15.72
CA TYR A 74 14.37 -28.12 14.33
C TYR A 74 13.95 -29.55 14.00
N GLN A 75 13.30 -29.70 12.85
CA GLN A 75 12.95 -30.97 12.21
C GLN A 75 13.44 -31.00 10.76
N LYS A 76 13.89 -32.17 10.31
CA LYS A 76 14.33 -32.40 8.93
C LYS A 76 13.63 -33.63 8.37
N ARG A 77 12.97 -33.51 7.21
CA ARG A 77 12.34 -34.64 6.51
C ARG A 77 12.72 -34.65 5.05
N CYS A 78 13.08 -35.83 4.57
CA CYS A 78 13.27 -36.03 3.14
C CYS A 78 11.95 -36.41 2.48
N ILE A 79 11.73 -35.93 1.27
CA ILE A 79 10.57 -36.22 0.43
C ILE A 79 11.05 -36.87 -0.86
N ARG A 80 10.48 -37.99 -1.28
CA ARG A 80 10.70 -38.57 -2.60
C ARG A 80 9.46 -38.37 -3.47
N PRO A 81 9.49 -37.46 -4.48
CA PRO A 81 8.44 -37.39 -5.47
C PRO A 81 8.45 -38.65 -6.36
N VAL A 82 7.27 -39.18 -6.65
CA VAL A 82 7.03 -40.25 -7.63
C VAL A 82 6.01 -39.74 -8.64
N VAL A 83 6.44 -39.65 -9.90
CA VAL A 83 5.62 -39.07 -10.98
C VAL A 83 4.51 -40.04 -11.38
N ASP A 84 3.26 -39.63 -11.17
CA ASP A 84 2.05 -40.33 -11.60
C ASP A 84 1.33 -39.49 -12.66
N LYS A 85 1.32 -39.97 -13.91
CA LYS A 85 0.75 -39.26 -15.07
C LYS A 85 -0.79 -39.23 -15.08
N LYS A 86 -1.46 -39.92 -14.14
CA LYS A 86 -2.93 -39.95 -14.01
C LYS A 86 -3.42 -39.24 -12.74
N LEU A 87 -2.51 -38.64 -11.97
CA LEU A 87 -2.87 -37.98 -10.72
C LEU A 87 -3.51 -36.62 -10.98
N ASP A 88 -4.67 -36.41 -10.37
CA ASP A 88 -5.26 -35.08 -10.21
C ASP A 88 -4.68 -34.43 -8.94
N SER A 89 -3.96 -33.32 -9.10
CA SER A 89 -3.35 -32.59 -7.98
C SER A 89 -4.32 -31.71 -7.20
N GLN A 90 -5.60 -31.63 -7.61
CA GLN A 90 -6.67 -31.01 -6.82
C GLN A 90 -7.26 -31.95 -5.75
N VAL A 91 -7.00 -33.26 -5.87
CA VAL A 91 -7.44 -34.28 -4.89
C VAL A 91 -6.40 -34.41 -3.76
N VAL A 92 -6.87 -34.31 -2.51
CA VAL A 92 -6.00 -34.49 -1.32
C VAL A 92 -5.45 -35.91 -1.31
N SER A 93 -4.13 -36.03 -1.44
CA SER A 93 -3.43 -37.32 -1.50
C SER A 93 -3.13 -37.83 -0.07
N GLN A 94 -3.66 -38.99 0.29
CA GLN A 94 -3.48 -39.59 1.62
C GLN A 94 -2.13 -40.31 1.75
N ASN A 95 -1.49 -40.18 2.92
CA ASN A 95 -0.21 -40.80 3.24
C ASN A 95 -0.22 -41.37 4.69
N PRO A 96 0.10 -42.66 4.89
CA PRO A 96 0.12 -43.26 6.23
C PRO A 96 1.33 -42.83 7.08
N ASP A 97 2.41 -42.34 6.46
CA ASP A 97 3.57 -41.83 7.20
C ASP A 97 3.22 -40.50 7.87
N ALA A 98 3.58 -40.30 9.14
CA ALA A 98 3.53 -38.97 9.76
C ALA A 98 4.59 -38.05 9.11
N LEU A 99 4.23 -36.80 8.78
CA LEU A 99 5.18 -35.79 8.26
C LEU A 99 5.96 -35.11 9.39
N ILE A 100 5.30 -34.74 10.49
CA ILE A 100 5.92 -34.17 11.68
C ILE A 100 6.38 -35.30 12.62
N LYS A 101 7.48 -35.07 13.35
CA LYS A 101 8.11 -35.98 14.31
C LYS A 101 8.64 -35.15 15.50
N SER A 102 9.18 -35.80 16.53
CA SER A 102 9.91 -35.09 17.59
C SER A 102 11.09 -34.31 17.00
N GLY A 103 11.11 -32.99 17.23
CA GLY A 103 12.23 -32.13 16.85
C GLY A 103 13.41 -32.20 17.83
N GLN A 104 14.55 -31.67 17.40
CA GLN A 104 15.73 -31.45 18.24
C GLN A 104 15.80 -29.95 18.60
N ILE A 105 16.15 -29.62 19.85
CA ILE A 105 16.42 -28.24 20.25
C ILE A 105 17.82 -27.86 19.77
N VAL A 106 17.95 -26.71 19.11
CA VAL A 106 19.22 -26.27 18.49
C VAL A 106 19.53 -24.83 18.89
N GLN A 107 20.74 -24.59 19.38
CA GLN A 107 21.20 -23.26 19.82
C GLN A 107 21.98 -22.54 18.71
N LEU A 108 21.34 -21.60 18.03
CA LEU A 108 21.84 -20.99 16.79
C LEU A 108 22.97 -19.96 17.00
N ASP A 109 23.24 -19.50 18.22
CA ASP A 109 24.23 -18.46 18.50
C ASP A 109 25.66 -18.96 18.83
N HIS A 110 25.83 -20.28 19.00
CA HIS A 110 27.14 -20.91 19.29
C HIS A 110 27.56 -21.88 18.17
N ALA A 111 27.82 -23.16 18.47
CA ALA A 111 28.24 -24.16 17.48
C ALA A 111 27.08 -24.99 16.89
N CYS A 112 25.84 -24.54 17.05
CA CYS A 112 24.61 -25.31 16.81
C CYS A 112 24.55 -26.60 17.63
N GLU A 113 24.82 -26.46 18.93
CA GLU A 113 24.73 -27.53 19.92
C GLU A 113 23.27 -27.97 20.15
N GLY A 114 23.10 -29.17 20.71
CA GLY A 114 21.79 -29.83 20.89
C GLY A 114 21.33 -30.70 19.71
N TRP A 115 22.00 -30.64 18.56
CA TRP A 115 21.60 -31.34 17.34
C TRP A 115 22.51 -32.51 16.92
N THR A 116 21.89 -33.52 16.30
CA THR A 116 22.55 -34.62 15.56
C THR A 116 21.92 -34.77 14.17
N GLU A 117 22.75 -35.01 13.14
CA GLU A 117 22.27 -35.23 11.76
C GLU A 117 21.53 -36.58 11.66
N SER A 118 20.21 -36.52 11.61
CA SER A 118 19.34 -37.69 11.52
C SER A 118 19.44 -38.38 10.16
N THR A 119 19.42 -39.71 10.13
CA THR A 119 19.27 -40.48 8.88
C THR A 119 17.92 -40.14 8.21
N CYS A 120 18.00 -39.38 7.12
CA CYS A 120 16.85 -38.71 6.50
C CYS A 120 16.01 -39.68 5.64
N GLU A 121 15.28 -40.58 6.28
CA GLU A 121 14.39 -41.53 5.60
C GLU A 121 13.26 -40.81 4.85
N PRO A 122 13.15 -40.99 3.51
CA PRO A 122 12.28 -40.15 2.69
C PRO A 122 10.86 -40.71 2.52
N VAL A 123 9.87 -39.91 2.92
CA VAL A 123 8.44 -40.16 2.67
C VAL A 123 8.16 -40.04 1.18
N THR A 124 7.35 -40.94 0.63
CA THR A 124 7.04 -40.94 -0.81
C THR A 124 5.75 -40.16 -1.09
N LEU A 125 5.81 -39.16 -1.96
CA LEU A 125 4.64 -38.40 -2.43
C LEU A 125 4.39 -38.64 -3.91
N ARG A 126 3.14 -38.89 -4.30
CA ARG A 126 2.76 -38.92 -5.72
C ARG A 126 2.55 -37.50 -6.23
N VAL A 127 3.15 -37.18 -7.37
CA VAL A 127 3.06 -35.86 -7.99
C VAL A 127 2.78 -35.99 -9.49
N PRO A 128 2.07 -35.03 -10.11
CA PRO A 128 1.99 -34.96 -11.57
C PRO A 128 3.36 -34.72 -12.22
N PRO A 129 3.51 -34.97 -13.54
CA PRO A 129 4.75 -34.67 -14.26
C PRO A 129 5.01 -33.15 -14.35
N PRO A 130 6.27 -32.71 -14.48
CA PRO A 130 6.60 -31.32 -14.75
C PRO A 130 5.97 -30.85 -16.06
N TYR A 131 5.60 -29.56 -16.13
CA TYR A 131 5.11 -28.97 -17.37
C TYR A 131 6.22 -29.05 -18.45
N PRO A 132 5.91 -29.49 -19.68
CA PRO A 132 6.92 -29.61 -20.72
C PRO A 132 7.39 -28.23 -21.18
N LYS A 133 8.72 -28.03 -21.15
CA LYS A 133 9.38 -26.82 -21.66
C LYS A 133 8.95 -26.54 -23.10
N GLN A 134 8.65 -25.29 -23.38
CA GLN A 134 8.16 -24.77 -24.66
C GLN A 134 8.78 -23.42 -24.93
N ASP A 135 8.81 -23.05 -26.21
CA ASP A 135 9.08 -21.68 -26.63
C ASP A 135 7.80 -20.84 -26.45
N TYR A 136 7.92 -19.69 -25.78
CA TYR A 136 6.84 -18.73 -25.60
C TYR A 136 7.09 -17.44 -26.41
N SER A 137 7.98 -17.44 -27.41
CA SER A 137 8.23 -16.28 -28.31
C SER A 137 7.04 -15.77 -29.12
N GLY A 138 5.90 -16.48 -29.06
CA GLY A 138 4.59 -16.00 -29.52
C GLY A 138 3.85 -15.06 -28.54
N PHE A 139 4.38 -14.83 -27.34
CA PHE A 139 3.79 -14.00 -26.30
C PHE A 139 4.54 -12.66 -26.13
N LEU A 140 3.76 -11.60 -25.93
CA LEU A 140 4.24 -10.26 -25.58
C LEU A 140 3.41 -9.70 -24.41
N PHE A 141 4.01 -9.65 -23.23
CA PHE A 141 3.40 -9.07 -22.03
C PHE A 141 3.71 -7.57 -21.97
N GLY A 142 2.73 -6.76 -21.59
CA GLY A 142 2.84 -5.32 -21.39
C GLY A 142 2.47 -4.94 -19.96
N VAL A 143 3.32 -4.14 -19.32
CA VAL A 143 3.12 -3.62 -17.96
C VAL A 143 3.30 -2.10 -17.94
N ALA A 144 2.39 -1.38 -17.30
CA ALA A 144 2.44 0.07 -17.13
C ALA A 144 2.73 0.40 -15.66
N THR A 145 3.96 0.82 -15.34
CA THR A 145 4.43 0.91 -13.95
C THR A 145 5.41 2.06 -13.73
N SER A 146 6.05 2.17 -12.57
CA SER A 146 7.23 3.02 -12.36
C SER A 146 8.53 2.21 -12.50
N LEU A 147 9.64 2.89 -12.75
CA LEU A 147 10.94 2.20 -12.88
C LEU A 147 11.36 1.48 -11.59
N ASP A 148 11.02 2.06 -10.42
CA ASP A 148 11.33 1.48 -9.11
C ASP A 148 10.49 0.21 -8.84
N ARG A 149 9.16 0.25 -9.09
CA ARG A 149 8.29 -0.94 -8.98
C ARG A 149 8.71 -2.06 -9.95
N LEU A 150 9.12 -1.72 -11.17
CA LEU A 150 9.66 -2.70 -12.12
C LEU A 150 10.93 -3.38 -11.59
N ASN A 151 11.81 -2.62 -10.92
CA ASN A 151 13.05 -3.13 -10.33
C ASN A 151 12.79 -4.00 -9.08
N GLU A 152 11.85 -3.61 -8.21
CA GLU A 152 11.34 -4.44 -7.12
C GLU A 152 10.77 -5.78 -7.62
N SER A 153 10.23 -5.78 -8.85
CA SER A 153 9.58 -6.93 -9.47
C SER A 153 10.53 -7.86 -10.24
N MET A 154 11.86 -7.71 -10.14
CA MET A 154 12.79 -8.54 -10.92
C MET A 154 12.67 -10.05 -10.65
N SER A 155 12.56 -10.49 -9.39
CA SER A 155 12.53 -11.91 -9.03
C SER A 155 11.26 -12.63 -9.49
N GLN A 156 10.11 -11.96 -9.39
CA GLN A 156 8.84 -12.52 -9.87
C GLN A 156 8.84 -12.69 -11.40
N PHE A 157 9.32 -11.70 -12.17
CA PHE A 157 9.38 -11.81 -13.63
C PHE A 157 10.43 -12.84 -14.07
N GLU A 158 11.59 -12.90 -13.41
CA GLU A 158 12.57 -13.99 -13.57
C GLU A 158 11.91 -15.37 -13.36
N SER A 159 11.07 -15.52 -12.33
CA SER A 159 10.42 -16.78 -11.97
C SER A 159 9.41 -17.32 -13.01
N TRP A 160 8.83 -16.49 -13.88
CA TRP A 160 7.82 -16.95 -14.86
C TRP A 160 8.05 -16.55 -16.32
N LEU A 161 8.93 -15.57 -16.61
CA LEU A 161 9.42 -15.25 -17.95
C LEU A 161 10.84 -15.77 -18.21
N GLY A 162 11.63 -16.04 -17.18
CA GLY A 162 13.05 -16.38 -17.31
C GLY A 162 13.30 -17.57 -18.24
N ASN A 163 14.02 -17.33 -19.33
CA ASN A 163 14.39 -18.32 -20.36
C ASN A 163 13.17 -18.93 -21.11
N THR A 164 12.05 -18.21 -21.17
CA THR A 164 10.85 -18.62 -21.94
C THR A 164 10.81 -18.06 -23.37
N HIS A 165 11.64 -17.04 -23.66
CA HIS A 165 11.59 -16.16 -24.84
C HIS A 165 10.28 -15.37 -25.02
N ALA A 166 9.37 -15.37 -24.03
CA ALA A 166 8.27 -14.41 -24.03
C ALA A 166 8.83 -12.99 -23.79
N GLN A 167 8.35 -12.02 -24.58
CA GLN A 167 8.79 -10.64 -24.46
C GLN A 167 8.01 -9.92 -23.35
N LEU A 168 8.68 -9.00 -22.65
CA LEU A 168 8.08 -8.06 -21.71
C LEU A 168 8.32 -6.63 -22.18
N LEU A 169 7.25 -5.84 -22.26
CA LEU A 169 7.27 -4.41 -22.57
C LEU A 169 6.86 -3.64 -21.32
N ALA A 170 7.81 -2.92 -20.72
CA ALA A 170 7.52 -2.00 -19.63
C ALA A 170 7.36 -0.58 -20.16
N VAL A 171 6.18 0.01 -19.92
CA VAL A 171 5.88 1.42 -20.16
C VAL A 171 6.04 2.15 -18.83
N ILE A 172 7.05 3.03 -18.76
CA ILE A 172 7.44 3.71 -17.52
C ILE A 172 6.66 5.02 -17.37
N THR A 173 5.76 5.04 -16.39
CA THR A 173 4.77 6.10 -16.20
C THR A 173 5.26 7.28 -15.37
N ASP A 174 6.48 7.20 -14.81
CA ASP A 174 7.17 8.25 -14.08
C ASP A 174 8.35 8.85 -14.89
N PRO A 175 8.97 9.99 -14.47
CA PRO A 175 10.00 10.68 -15.26
C PRO A 175 11.30 9.87 -15.44
N GLY A 176 11.38 9.17 -16.57
CA GLY A 176 12.48 8.29 -16.94
C GLY A 176 13.88 8.91 -17.06
N ASP A 177 14.86 8.03 -16.96
CA ASP A 177 16.28 8.26 -17.26
C ASP A 177 16.77 7.11 -18.15
N GLU A 178 17.08 7.40 -19.41
CA GLU A 178 17.53 6.40 -20.40
C GLU A 178 18.78 5.62 -19.95
N SER A 179 19.61 6.19 -19.07
CA SER A 179 20.79 5.48 -18.55
C SER A 179 20.38 4.37 -17.59
N LYS A 180 19.39 4.62 -16.72
CA LYS A 180 18.79 3.61 -15.85
C LYS A 180 18.01 2.56 -16.64
N TYR A 181 17.30 2.95 -17.70
CA TYR A 181 16.60 1.98 -18.55
C TYR A 181 17.55 0.91 -19.11
N LYS A 182 18.74 1.31 -19.56
CA LYS A 182 19.76 0.37 -20.04
C LYS A 182 20.29 -0.54 -18.94
N GLN A 183 20.50 -0.01 -17.73
CA GLN A 183 20.89 -0.79 -16.55
C GLN A 183 19.84 -1.84 -16.18
N VAL A 184 18.57 -1.44 -16.03
CA VAL A 184 17.46 -2.34 -15.67
C VAL A 184 17.24 -3.40 -16.78
N THR A 185 17.26 -2.99 -18.05
CA THR A 185 17.15 -3.93 -19.18
C THR A 185 18.25 -4.99 -19.15
N GLU A 186 19.51 -4.60 -18.88
CA GLU A 186 20.63 -5.54 -18.77
C GLU A 186 20.49 -6.47 -17.55
N GLN A 187 19.97 -5.99 -16.41
CA GLN A 187 19.69 -6.81 -15.23
C GLN A 187 18.59 -7.86 -15.50
N PHE A 188 17.52 -7.50 -16.21
CA PHE A 188 16.51 -8.47 -16.67
C PHE A 188 17.07 -9.46 -17.71
N ARG A 189 17.91 -8.99 -18.63
CA ARG A 189 18.58 -9.84 -19.64
C ARG A 189 19.51 -10.87 -19.02
N GLN A 190 20.24 -10.50 -17.95
CA GLN A 190 21.09 -11.42 -17.18
C GLN A 190 20.28 -12.52 -16.46
N ARG A 191 18.98 -12.29 -16.23
CA ARG A 191 18.01 -13.24 -15.67
C ARG A 191 17.23 -14.01 -16.75
N GLY A 192 17.59 -13.84 -18.03
CA GLY A 192 16.95 -14.52 -19.15
C GLY A 192 15.55 -13.98 -19.50
N VAL A 193 15.20 -12.76 -19.10
CA VAL A 193 13.92 -12.11 -19.44
C VAL A 193 14.12 -11.12 -20.59
N GLU A 194 13.33 -11.24 -21.65
CA GLU A 194 13.39 -10.36 -22.84
C GLU A 194 12.63 -9.04 -22.60
N LEU A 195 13.18 -8.18 -21.73
CA LEU A 195 12.61 -6.87 -21.40
C LEU A 195 12.92 -5.81 -22.48
N SER A 196 11.90 -5.02 -22.83
CA SER A 196 11.98 -3.75 -23.54
C SER A 196 11.38 -2.64 -22.67
N ILE A 197 12.11 -1.55 -22.44
CA ILE A 197 11.63 -0.40 -21.66
C ILE A 197 11.35 0.78 -22.60
N LYS A 198 10.20 1.43 -22.43
CA LYS A 198 9.81 2.65 -23.17
C LYS A 198 9.16 3.68 -22.26
N ASP A 199 9.23 4.94 -22.67
CA ASP A 199 8.32 5.97 -22.22
C ASP A 199 6.93 5.79 -22.88
N PRO A 200 5.81 6.14 -22.23
CA PRO A 200 4.49 6.11 -22.87
C PRO A 200 4.40 7.11 -24.02
N TRP A 201 3.74 6.71 -25.11
CA TRP A 201 3.45 7.58 -26.26
C TRP A 201 2.63 8.83 -25.88
N ASN A 202 1.85 8.76 -24.81
CA ASN A 202 1.12 9.89 -24.23
C ASN A 202 1.52 10.11 -22.77
N LYS A 203 2.31 11.15 -22.50
CA LYS A 203 2.74 11.54 -21.15
C LYS A 203 1.75 12.44 -20.39
N ALA A 204 0.60 12.79 -21.00
CA ALA A 204 -0.38 13.68 -20.38
C ALA A 204 -1.44 12.94 -19.54
N ILE A 205 -1.68 11.66 -19.82
CA ILE A 205 -2.66 10.81 -19.11
C ILE A 205 -2.07 10.18 -17.83
N THR A 206 -2.94 9.80 -16.90
CA THR A 206 -2.60 9.20 -15.60
C THR A 206 -2.09 7.76 -15.74
N SER A 207 -1.37 7.27 -14.72
CA SER A 207 -0.84 5.89 -14.70
C SER A 207 -1.95 4.84 -14.87
N ASN A 208 -3.15 5.05 -14.29
CA ASN A 208 -4.32 4.20 -14.51
C ASN A 208 -4.74 4.11 -15.99
N GLU A 209 -4.71 5.23 -16.72
CA GLU A 209 -5.04 5.29 -18.14
C GLU A 209 -3.94 4.66 -19.02
N GLN A 210 -2.68 4.61 -18.54
CA GLN A 210 -1.59 3.92 -19.26
C GLN A 210 -1.84 2.42 -19.39
N HIS A 211 -2.54 1.79 -18.44
CA HIS A 211 -2.94 0.37 -18.51
C HIS A 211 -3.91 0.10 -19.68
N PHE A 212 -4.60 1.14 -20.19
CA PHE A 212 -5.33 1.08 -21.45
C PHE A 212 -4.48 1.54 -22.64
N ALA A 213 -3.76 2.66 -22.52
CA ALA A 213 -3.00 3.26 -23.62
C ALA A 213 -1.85 2.38 -24.14
N ILE A 214 -1.32 1.47 -23.31
CA ILE A 214 -0.31 0.47 -23.67
C ILE A 214 -0.71 -0.44 -24.85
N VAL A 215 -2.01 -0.50 -25.21
CA VAL A 215 -2.51 -1.13 -26.46
C VAL A 215 -1.70 -0.69 -27.69
N ARG A 216 -1.33 0.60 -27.78
CA ARG A 216 -0.51 1.14 -28.89
C ARG A 216 0.94 0.67 -28.83
N ASP A 217 1.56 0.71 -27.66
CA ASP A 217 2.96 0.30 -27.49
C ASP A 217 3.15 -1.20 -27.71
N LEU A 218 2.16 -2.01 -27.28
CA LEU A 218 2.03 -3.43 -27.59
C LEU A 218 1.90 -3.66 -29.11
N LEU A 219 0.98 -2.94 -29.78
CA LEU A 219 0.81 -3.07 -31.24
C LEU A 219 2.09 -2.70 -32.00
N ALA A 220 2.79 -1.65 -31.57
CA ALA A 220 4.07 -1.23 -32.12
C ALA A 220 5.22 -2.24 -31.87
N GLN A 221 5.02 -3.26 -31.04
CA GLN A 221 5.95 -4.36 -30.78
C GLN A 221 5.43 -5.74 -31.24
N VAL A 222 4.24 -5.80 -31.86
CA VAL A 222 3.75 -7.03 -32.52
C VAL A 222 4.67 -7.40 -33.68
N THR A 223 5.22 -8.61 -33.62
CA THR A 223 6.02 -9.22 -34.69
C THR A 223 5.18 -10.23 -35.49
N PRO A 224 5.70 -10.79 -36.60
CA PRO A 224 5.06 -11.94 -37.25
C PRO A 224 5.04 -13.23 -36.42
N LYS A 225 5.75 -13.29 -35.26
CA LYS A 225 5.71 -14.43 -34.32
C LYS A 225 4.59 -14.27 -33.28
N THR A 226 4.49 -13.12 -32.63
CA THR A 226 3.24 -12.34 -32.47
C THR A 226 1.89 -13.07 -32.35
N GLN A 227 1.65 -14.04 -31.46
CA GLN A 227 0.33 -14.69 -31.35
C GLN A 227 -0.58 -13.99 -30.35
N TRP A 228 -0.11 -13.75 -29.14
CA TRP A 228 -0.91 -13.16 -28.06
C TRP A 228 -0.17 -12.00 -27.42
N THR A 229 -0.89 -10.91 -27.17
CA THR A 229 -0.44 -9.86 -26.26
C THR A 229 -1.19 -9.98 -24.94
N ALA A 230 -0.55 -9.55 -23.86
CA ALA A 230 -1.17 -9.49 -22.55
C ALA A 230 -0.93 -8.12 -21.91
N ILE A 231 -1.91 -7.62 -21.17
CA ILE A 231 -1.79 -6.50 -20.24
C ILE A 231 -1.80 -7.12 -18.84
N VAL A 232 -0.80 -6.77 -18.04
CA VAL A 232 -0.56 -7.31 -16.69
C VAL A 232 -0.04 -6.20 -15.79
N ASP A 233 -0.35 -6.29 -14.50
CA ASP A 233 0.18 -5.38 -13.48
C ASP A 233 1.56 -5.89 -13.03
N ASP A 234 2.39 -5.04 -12.41
CA ASP A 234 3.69 -5.51 -11.93
C ASP A 234 3.61 -6.46 -10.72
N ASP A 235 2.45 -6.63 -10.07
CA ASP A 235 2.18 -7.72 -9.13
C ASP A 235 1.42 -8.92 -9.73
N THR A 236 1.14 -8.96 -11.04
CA THR A 236 0.63 -10.18 -11.70
C THR A 236 1.73 -11.25 -11.78
N PHE A 237 1.42 -12.44 -11.27
CA PHE A 237 2.35 -13.58 -11.23
C PHE A 237 1.73 -14.84 -11.85
N PHE A 238 2.43 -15.49 -12.78
CA PHE A 238 1.99 -16.75 -13.39
C PHE A 238 2.75 -17.94 -12.79
N PRO A 239 2.10 -18.88 -12.06
CA PRO A 239 2.78 -20.09 -11.58
C PRO A 239 3.33 -20.97 -12.72
N SER A 240 2.74 -20.89 -13.90
CA SER A 240 3.36 -21.31 -15.17
C SER A 240 2.61 -20.72 -16.36
N LEU A 241 3.31 -20.40 -17.45
CA LEU A 241 2.69 -20.06 -18.73
C LEU A 241 2.08 -21.29 -19.45
N TYR A 242 2.38 -22.53 -19.00
CA TYR A 242 1.91 -23.74 -19.68
C TYR A 242 0.38 -23.85 -19.75
N PRO A 243 -0.39 -23.78 -18.64
CA PRO A 243 -1.85 -23.90 -18.70
C PRO A 243 -2.47 -22.82 -19.59
N MET A 244 -1.99 -21.57 -19.48
CA MET A 244 -2.54 -20.46 -20.26
C MET A 244 -2.27 -20.61 -21.77
N SER A 245 -1.10 -21.10 -22.17
CA SER A 245 -0.83 -21.42 -23.59
C SER A 245 -1.75 -22.52 -24.13
N LYS A 246 -2.19 -23.48 -23.30
CA LYS A 246 -3.17 -24.52 -23.70
C LYS A 246 -4.61 -24.03 -23.69
N ILE A 247 -4.91 -22.92 -23.05
CA ILE A 247 -6.20 -22.22 -23.17
C ILE A 247 -6.20 -21.36 -24.43
N LEU A 248 -5.21 -20.49 -24.60
CA LEU A 248 -5.12 -19.56 -25.72
C LEU A 248 -4.91 -20.25 -27.07
N GLY A 249 -4.20 -21.38 -27.11
CA GLY A 249 -4.05 -22.22 -28.30
C GLY A 249 -5.35 -22.87 -28.82
N LYS A 250 -6.49 -22.66 -28.16
CA LYS A 250 -7.83 -23.08 -28.63
C LYS A 250 -8.52 -22.02 -29.51
N TYR A 251 -8.00 -20.78 -29.56
CA TYR A 251 -8.60 -19.66 -30.27
C TYR A 251 -7.69 -19.20 -31.43
N ASP A 252 -8.28 -18.79 -32.55
CA ASP A 252 -7.50 -18.22 -33.66
C ASP A 252 -7.09 -16.78 -33.33
N HIS A 253 -5.81 -16.60 -33.03
CA HIS A 253 -5.18 -15.30 -32.77
C HIS A 253 -5.20 -14.32 -33.96
N LYS A 254 -5.58 -14.78 -35.16
CA LYS A 254 -5.79 -13.92 -36.34
C LYS A 254 -7.16 -13.23 -36.31
N LEU A 255 -8.07 -13.65 -35.45
CA LEU A 255 -9.37 -13.02 -35.24
C LEU A 255 -9.35 -12.12 -33.99
N PRO A 256 -10.15 -11.04 -33.93
CA PRO A 256 -10.27 -10.19 -32.74
C PRO A 256 -10.75 -10.98 -31.52
N ALA A 257 -9.92 -11.09 -30.48
CA ALA A 257 -10.21 -11.86 -29.27
C ALA A 257 -9.79 -11.10 -28.00
N TYR A 258 -10.63 -11.19 -26.97
CA TYR A 258 -10.46 -10.61 -25.64
C TYR A 258 -10.71 -11.71 -24.61
N VAL A 259 -9.70 -12.04 -23.81
CA VAL A 259 -9.70 -13.19 -22.90
C VAL A 259 -9.17 -12.72 -21.54
N GLY A 260 -9.79 -13.12 -20.43
CA GLY A 260 -9.36 -12.66 -19.09
C GLY A 260 -10.18 -13.23 -17.93
N GLY A 261 -9.74 -12.95 -16.71
CA GLY A 261 -10.45 -13.29 -15.47
C GLY A 261 -11.48 -12.22 -15.08
N LEU A 262 -12.57 -12.64 -14.42
CA LEU A 262 -13.37 -11.73 -13.60
C LEU A 262 -12.71 -11.66 -12.20
N SER A 263 -12.86 -10.56 -11.47
CA SER A 263 -12.52 -10.53 -10.04
C SER A 263 -13.32 -11.60 -9.27
N GLU A 264 -12.75 -12.15 -8.20
CA GLU A 264 -13.45 -13.04 -7.27
C GLU A 264 -14.51 -12.31 -6.43
N ASN A 265 -14.38 -10.99 -6.27
CA ASN A 265 -15.26 -10.16 -5.45
C ASN A 265 -16.58 -9.87 -6.20
N TYR A 266 -17.72 -10.24 -5.60
CA TYR A 266 -19.03 -10.06 -6.23
C TYR A 266 -19.35 -8.59 -6.50
N ASP A 267 -19.07 -7.70 -5.55
CA ASP A 267 -19.37 -6.27 -5.68
C ASP A 267 -18.48 -5.59 -6.73
N ALA A 268 -17.24 -6.07 -6.93
CA ALA A 268 -16.39 -5.61 -8.03
C ALA A 268 -16.99 -5.97 -9.41
N VAL A 269 -17.43 -7.21 -9.60
CA VAL A 269 -18.09 -7.65 -10.85
C VAL A 269 -19.44 -6.96 -11.06
N LYS A 270 -20.18 -6.69 -9.99
CA LYS A 270 -21.45 -5.93 -9.99
C LYS A 270 -21.27 -4.45 -10.32
N HIS A 271 -20.18 -3.81 -9.86
CA HIS A 271 -19.89 -2.40 -10.10
C HIS A 271 -19.28 -2.16 -11.50
N HIS A 272 -18.26 -2.94 -11.88
CA HIS A 272 -17.55 -2.76 -13.15
C HIS A 272 -18.16 -3.55 -14.32
N GLY A 273 -18.98 -4.55 -14.03
CA GLY A 273 -19.59 -5.46 -15.01
C GLY A 273 -18.63 -6.51 -15.56
N TYR A 274 -19.08 -7.24 -16.59
CA TYR A 274 -18.30 -8.29 -17.25
C TYR A 274 -17.14 -7.69 -18.09
N MET A 275 -16.00 -7.50 -17.43
CA MET A 275 -14.71 -7.13 -17.99
C MET A 275 -13.61 -8.09 -17.52
N GLY A 276 -12.56 -8.25 -18.32
CA GLY A 276 -11.31 -8.82 -17.84
C GLY A 276 -10.63 -7.81 -16.91
N PHE A 277 -10.14 -8.25 -15.75
CA PHE A 277 -9.41 -7.43 -14.78
C PHE A 277 -7.89 -7.56 -15.01
N GLY A 278 -7.14 -6.46 -14.89
CA GLY A 278 -5.75 -6.30 -15.33
C GLY A 278 -4.76 -7.12 -14.51
N GLY A 279 -4.89 -7.05 -13.19
CA GLY A 279 -4.10 -7.84 -12.23
C GLY A 279 -4.24 -9.36 -12.41
N ALA A 280 -5.43 -9.83 -12.79
CA ALA A 280 -5.67 -11.22 -13.18
C ALA A 280 -5.04 -11.61 -14.53
N GLY A 281 -4.65 -10.64 -15.35
CA GLY A 281 -4.07 -10.80 -16.69
C GLY A 281 -5.12 -10.75 -17.81
N ILE A 282 -5.03 -9.71 -18.65
CA ILE A 282 -5.90 -9.51 -19.82
C ILE A 282 -5.15 -9.89 -21.09
N PHE A 283 -5.66 -10.84 -21.85
CA PHE A 283 -5.07 -11.30 -23.10
C PHE A 283 -5.87 -10.80 -24.31
N LEU A 284 -5.15 -10.20 -25.27
CA LEU A 284 -5.71 -9.60 -26.48
C LEU A 284 -5.01 -10.22 -27.70
N SER A 285 -5.76 -10.45 -28.78
CA SER A 285 -5.14 -10.85 -30.04
C SER A 285 -4.58 -9.61 -30.78
N PRO A 286 -3.48 -9.75 -31.55
CA PRO A 286 -2.98 -8.67 -32.42
C PRO A 286 -4.00 -8.16 -33.45
N ALA A 287 -5.02 -8.96 -33.79
CA ALA A 287 -6.14 -8.51 -34.60
C ALA A 287 -7.00 -7.48 -33.85
N LEU A 288 -7.34 -7.74 -32.58
CA LEU A 288 -8.08 -6.79 -31.75
C LEU A 288 -7.29 -5.50 -31.48
N LEU A 289 -5.97 -5.58 -31.23
CA LEU A 289 -5.15 -4.37 -31.06
C LEU A 289 -5.24 -3.41 -32.25
N ARG A 290 -5.30 -3.94 -33.49
CA ARG A 290 -5.43 -3.13 -34.72
C ARG A 290 -6.81 -2.49 -34.89
N GLU A 291 -7.86 -3.05 -34.27
CA GLU A 291 -9.19 -2.42 -34.24
C GLU A 291 -9.26 -1.32 -33.16
N LEU A 292 -8.53 -1.48 -32.05
CA LEU A 292 -8.51 -0.53 -30.94
C LEU A 292 -7.59 0.68 -31.19
N ASP A 293 -6.42 0.48 -31.76
CA ASP A 293 -5.38 1.53 -31.89
C ASP A 293 -5.84 2.84 -32.55
N PRO A 294 -6.65 2.83 -33.64
CA PRO A 294 -7.18 4.07 -34.24
C PRO A 294 -8.22 4.80 -33.39
N ASN A 295 -8.72 4.18 -32.32
CA ASN A 295 -9.79 4.68 -31.47
C ASN A 295 -9.31 5.16 -30.08
N LEU A 296 -8.03 4.99 -29.74
CA LEU A 296 -7.52 5.24 -28.37
C LEU A 296 -7.74 6.70 -27.92
N GLU A 297 -7.43 7.69 -28.76
CA GLU A 297 -7.65 9.12 -28.47
C GLU A 297 -9.13 9.53 -28.40
N GLU A 298 -10.06 8.67 -28.79
CA GLU A 298 -11.49 8.87 -28.57
C GLU A 298 -11.92 8.17 -27.27
N CYS A 299 -11.52 6.91 -27.08
CA CYS A 299 -11.81 6.13 -25.88
C CYS A 299 -11.18 6.72 -24.59
N LEU A 300 -10.05 7.43 -24.69
CA LEU A 300 -9.42 8.16 -23.58
C LEU A 300 -10.20 9.42 -23.16
N LYS A 301 -11.21 9.88 -23.91
CA LYS A 301 -12.01 11.09 -23.59
C LYS A 301 -13.30 10.76 -22.84
N VAL A 302 -13.42 9.57 -22.28
CA VAL A 302 -14.65 9.14 -21.59
C VAL A 302 -14.57 9.48 -20.11
N ASP A 303 -15.16 10.62 -19.73
CA ASP A 303 -15.16 11.25 -18.40
C ASP A 303 -15.72 10.38 -17.23
N HIS A 304 -16.07 9.12 -17.47
CA HIS A 304 -16.89 8.29 -16.57
C HIS A 304 -16.25 6.94 -16.19
N VAL A 305 -15.04 6.62 -16.65
CA VAL A 305 -14.35 5.35 -16.31
C VAL A 305 -12.89 5.59 -15.88
N PRO A 306 -12.59 5.65 -14.57
CA PRO A 306 -11.28 6.10 -14.04
C PRO A 306 -10.20 4.99 -13.94
N GLN A 307 -10.37 3.87 -14.63
CA GLN A 307 -9.51 2.68 -14.55
C GLN A 307 -9.24 2.09 -15.94
N GLY A 308 -8.01 1.64 -16.18
CA GLY A 308 -7.55 1.13 -17.48
C GLY A 308 -8.38 -0.03 -18.01
N ASP A 309 -8.67 -1.05 -17.19
CA ASP A 309 -9.45 -2.22 -17.59
C ASP A 309 -10.87 -1.84 -18.04
N GLY A 310 -11.48 -0.90 -17.32
CA GLY A 310 -12.80 -0.36 -17.64
C GLY A 310 -12.79 0.38 -18.97
N LEU A 311 -11.79 1.24 -19.20
CA LEU A 311 -11.59 1.96 -20.47
C LEU A 311 -11.35 0.97 -21.63
N LEU A 312 -10.53 -0.05 -21.42
CA LEU A 312 -10.26 -1.12 -22.38
C LEU A 312 -11.54 -1.87 -22.76
N LYS A 313 -12.29 -2.38 -21.76
CA LYS A 313 -13.59 -3.03 -21.96
C LYS A 313 -14.60 -2.12 -22.66
N GLN A 314 -14.69 -0.84 -22.27
CA GLN A 314 -15.60 0.10 -22.93
C GLN A 314 -15.20 0.38 -24.38
N CYS A 315 -13.91 0.56 -24.66
CA CYS A 315 -13.42 0.76 -26.01
C CYS A 315 -13.70 -0.47 -26.88
N ILE A 316 -13.36 -1.69 -26.41
CA ILE A 316 -13.69 -2.95 -27.10
C ILE A 316 -15.21 -3.04 -27.36
N TYR A 317 -16.06 -2.81 -26.34
CA TYR A 317 -17.50 -3.03 -26.50
C TYR A 317 -18.21 -1.96 -27.34
N SER A 318 -17.64 -0.76 -27.45
CA SER A 318 -18.19 0.36 -28.25
C SER A 318 -17.63 0.42 -29.69
N LYS A 319 -16.40 -0.06 -29.92
CA LYS A 319 -15.70 0.03 -31.22
C LYS A 319 -15.64 -1.29 -31.99
N THR A 320 -15.77 -2.44 -31.32
CA THR A 320 -15.66 -3.75 -31.96
C THR A 320 -16.80 -4.70 -31.59
N LYS A 321 -16.92 -5.80 -32.34
CA LYS A 321 -17.89 -6.86 -32.06
C LYS A 321 -17.42 -7.85 -30.99
N THR A 322 -16.16 -7.76 -30.56
CA THR A 322 -15.53 -8.68 -29.62
C THR A 322 -16.18 -8.59 -28.23
N LYS A 323 -16.23 -9.72 -27.52
CA LYS A 323 -16.74 -9.84 -26.16
C LYS A 323 -15.75 -10.65 -25.31
N LEU A 324 -15.78 -10.43 -24.01
CA LEU A 324 -14.90 -11.11 -23.07
C LEU A 324 -15.13 -12.61 -23.08
N THR A 325 -14.05 -13.37 -23.29
CA THR A 325 -13.99 -14.80 -23.03
C THR A 325 -13.47 -15.00 -21.61
N VAL A 326 -14.37 -15.27 -20.67
CA VAL A 326 -14.02 -15.46 -19.25
C VAL A 326 -13.25 -16.76 -19.05
N VAL A 327 -12.08 -16.66 -18.42
CA VAL A 327 -11.22 -17.81 -18.08
C VAL A 327 -11.10 -17.94 -16.57
N LYS A 328 -11.64 -19.03 -16.02
CA LYS A 328 -11.52 -19.36 -14.59
C LYS A 328 -10.05 -19.68 -14.23
N GLY A 329 -9.62 -19.25 -13.04
CA GLY A 329 -8.26 -19.47 -12.54
C GLY A 329 -7.26 -18.37 -12.91
N LEU A 330 -7.66 -17.40 -13.74
CA LEU A 330 -7.02 -16.09 -13.77
C LEU A 330 -7.58 -15.31 -12.59
N HIS A 331 -6.77 -15.03 -11.56
CA HIS A 331 -7.23 -14.51 -10.29
C HIS A 331 -6.79 -13.08 -10.03
N GLN A 332 -7.74 -12.24 -9.64
CA GLN A 332 -7.52 -10.83 -9.32
C GLN A 332 -7.14 -10.64 -7.84
N LEU A 333 -7.68 -11.47 -6.95
CA LEU A 333 -7.40 -11.48 -5.51
C LEU A 333 -7.48 -10.08 -4.88
N ASP A 334 -8.61 -9.40 -5.08
CA ASP A 334 -8.99 -8.15 -4.38
C ASP A 334 -9.31 -8.43 -2.89
N MET A 335 -8.37 -9.02 -2.16
CA MET A 335 -8.53 -9.58 -0.80
C MET A 335 -7.47 -9.03 0.15
N GLY A 336 -7.83 -8.84 1.42
CA GLY A 336 -6.94 -8.28 2.45
C GLY A 336 -6.79 -9.19 3.67
N GLY A 337 -5.64 -9.07 4.34
CA GLY A 337 -5.34 -9.77 5.58
C GLY A 337 -4.87 -11.22 5.39
N ASP A 338 -5.44 -12.14 6.17
CA ASP A 338 -5.01 -13.53 6.25
C ASP A 338 -5.50 -14.37 5.06
N MET A 339 -4.61 -14.58 4.09
CA MET A 339 -4.87 -15.34 2.87
C MET A 339 -4.61 -16.86 2.97
N SER A 340 -4.35 -17.41 4.17
CA SER A 340 -4.01 -18.83 4.32
C SER A 340 -5.07 -19.77 3.75
N GLY A 341 -6.35 -19.48 3.99
CA GLY A 341 -7.46 -20.28 3.49
C GLY A 341 -7.58 -20.34 1.97
N PHE A 342 -7.14 -19.30 1.25
CA PHE A 342 -7.07 -19.32 -0.21
C PHE A 342 -6.02 -20.33 -0.69
N TYR A 343 -4.78 -20.20 -0.21
CA TYR A 343 -3.67 -21.07 -0.62
C TYR A 343 -3.85 -22.52 -0.15
N GLU A 344 -4.34 -22.74 1.08
CA GLU A 344 -4.60 -24.05 1.68
C GLU A 344 -5.87 -24.75 1.16
N SER A 345 -6.64 -24.08 0.31
CA SER A 345 -7.67 -24.74 -0.50
C SER A 345 -7.06 -25.74 -1.51
N GLY A 346 -5.78 -25.60 -1.84
CA GLY A 346 -5.08 -26.41 -2.84
C GLY A 346 -5.59 -26.25 -4.27
N ARG A 347 -6.47 -25.27 -4.51
CA ARG A 347 -6.91 -24.91 -5.86
C ARG A 347 -5.72 -24.36 -6.65
N LEU A 348 -5.57 -24.77 -7.90
CA LEU A 348 -4.44 -24.36 -8.74
C LEU A 348 -4.71 -23.02 -9.45
N PRO A 349 -4.08 -21.90 -9.03
CA PRO A 349 -4.16 -20.65 -9.75
C PRO A 349 -3.38 -20.69 -11.08
N MET A 350 -3.83 -19.94 -12.07
CA MET A 350 -3.07 -19.64 -13.30
C MET A 350 -2.45 -18.24 -13.28
N THR A 351 -3.05 -17.30 -12.55
CA THR A 351 -2.40 -16.07 -12.07
C THR A 351 -2.61 -15.89 -10.57
N LEU A 352 -1.71 -15.14 -9.95
CA LEU A 352 -1.77 -14.63 -8.58
C LEU A 352 -1.52 -13.12 -8.60
N HIS A 353 -2.18 -12.44 -7.68
CA HIS A 353 -2.22 -10.98 -7.49
C HIS A 353 -2.69 -10.75 -6.02
N HIS A 354 -3.05 -9.57 -5.54
CA HIS A 354 -2.14 -8.50 -5.10
C HIS A 354 -1.12 -8.96 -4.01
N TRP A 355 -0.35 -10.02 -4.28
CA TRP A 355 0.40 -10.82 -3.29
C TRP A 355 1.62 -10.16 -2.64
N LYS A 356 2.00 -8.96 -3.08
CA LYS A 356 3.09 -8.13 -2.49
C LYS A 356 2.59 -6.78 -1.98
N SER A 357 1.28 -6.53 -2.00
CA SER A 357 0.69 -5.20 -1.81
C SER A 357 -0.54 -5.21 -0.88
N TRP A 358 -1.58 -5.99 -1.18
CA TRP A 358 -2.78 -6.11 -0.34
C TRP A 358 -2.64 -7.23 0.71
N HIS A 359 -1.94 -8.31 0.32
CA HIS A 359 -1.39 -9.31 1.23
C HIS A 359 0.11 -9.53 0.93
N GLN A 360 0.74 -10.44 1.66
CA GLN A 360 2.15 -10.80 1.49
C GLN A 360 2.29 -12.31 1.40
N ALA A 361 2.83 -12.82 0.29
CA ALA A 361 3.16 -14.24 0.10
C ALA A 361 4.42 -14.40 -0.76
N PRO A 362 5.39 -15.27 -0.43
CA PRO A 362 6.66 -15.39 -1.16
C PRO A 362 6.51 -16.23 -2.45
N VAL A 363 5.65 -15.81 -3.38
CA VAL A 363 5.16 -16.65 -4.50
C VAL A 363 6.28 -17.14 -5.44
N ASP A 364 7.34 -16.34 -5.60
CA ASP A 364 8.56 -16.70 -6.35
C ASP A 364 9.32 -17.89 -5.71
N LYS A 365 9.18 -18.07 -4.40
CA LYS A 365 9.72 -19.22 -3.66
C LYS A 365 8.74 -20.39 -3.66
N MET A 366 7.46 -20.09 -3.38
CA MET A 366 6.37 -21.06 -3.35
C MET A 366 6.28 -21.87 -4.65
N VAL A 367 6.45 -21.22 -5.81
CA VAL A 367 6.27 -21.86 -7.11
C VAL A 367 7.37 -22.87 -7.48
N LYS A 368 8.59 -22.78 -6.93
CA LYS A 368 9.78 -23.48 -7.48
C LYS A 368 9.63 -25.01 -7.58
N ILE A 369 8.78 -25.61 -6.74
CA ILE A 369 8.43 -27.04 -6.81
C ILE A 369 7.80 -27.43 -8.16
N SER A 370 7.13 -26.50 -8.84
CA SER A 370 6.49 -26.66 -10.15
C SER A 370 7.48 -26.98 -11.28
N GLU A 371 8.76 -26.62 -11.15
CA GLU A 371 9.81 -27.01 -12.11
C GLU A 371 9.95 -28.55 -12.20
N PHE A 372 9.63 -29.26 -11.12
CA PHE A 372 9.82 -30.70 -10.98
C PHE A 372 8.52 -31.50 -11.11
N CYS A 373 7.37 -30.88 -10.87
CA CYS A 373 6.07 -31.57 -10.94
C CYS A 373 4.86 -30.72 -11.41
N GLY A 374 5.09 -29.55 -12.03
CA GLY A 374 4.07 -28.86 -12.83
C GLY A 374 2.85 -28.42 -12.02
N SER A 375 1.72 -29.09 -12.19
CA SER A 375 0.47 -28.80 -11.46
C SER A 375 0.50 -29.22 -9.98
N CYS A 376 1.65 -29.66 -9.46
CA CYS A 376 1.84 -29.95 -8.03
C CYS A 376 1.90 -28.71 -7.12
N PHE A 377 1.92 -27.49 -7.68
CA PHE A 377 1.83 -26.25 -6.93
C PHE A 377 0.54 -26.23 -6.08
N LEU A 378 0.67 -25.98 -4.77
CA LEU A 378 -0.42 -26.06 -3.78
C LEU A 378 -1.10 -27.44 -3.66
N GLN A 379 -0.60 -28.49 -4.31
CA GLN A 379 -1.13 -29.86 -4.17
C GLN A 379 -1.11 -30.27 -2.69
N ARG A 380 -2.21 -30.86 -2.23
CA ARG A 380 -2.40 -31.16 -0.81
C ARG A 380 -2.14 -32.64 -0.49
N PHE A 381 -1.35 -32.85 0.55
CA PHE A 381 -0.99 -34.17 1.05
C PHE A 381 -1.41 -34.27 2.51
N ALA A 382 -2.31 -35.19 2.82
CA ALA A 382 -2.69 -35.54 4.18
C ALA A 382 -1.74 -36.61 4.71
N PHE A 383 -1.30 -36.49 5.96
CA PHE A 383 -0.36 -37.39 6.63
C PHE A 383 -0.93 -37.83 7.97
N GLY A 384 -0.90 -39.14 8.24
CA GLY A 384 -1.44 -39.70 9.48
C GLY A 384 -2.94 -39.40 9.63
N SER A 385 -3.31 -38.76 10.74
CA SER A 385 -4.70 -38.42 11.07
C SER A 385 -4.93 -36.95 11.41
N ASP A 386 -3.90 -36.09 11.32
CA ASP A 386 -3.92 -34.71 11.83
C ASP A 386 -3.28 -33.67 10.88
N THR A 387 -2.40 -34.07 9.95
CA THR A 387 -1.47 -33.15 9.28
C THR A 387 -1.77 -33.00 7.79
N VAL A 388 -1.69 -31.77 7.25
CA VAL A 388 -1.75 -31.48 5.80
C VAL A 388 -0.56 -30.62 5.36
N LEU A 389 0.17 -31.06 4.33
CA LEU A 389 1.07 -30.20 3.55
C LEU A 389 0.30 -29.61 2.38
N THR A 390 0.25 -28.27 2.30
CA THR A 390 -0.07 -27.54 1.07
C THR A 390 1.25 -27.25 0.37
N ASN A 391 1.54 -28.00 -0.70
CA ASN A 391 2.87 -28.08 -1.29
C ASN A 391 3.39 -26.72 -1.79
N GLY A 392 4.42 -26.19 -1.14
CA GLY A 392 4.97 -24.87 -1.41
C GLY A 392 4.21 -23.71 -0.75
N TYR A 393 3.38 -23.93 0.27
CA TYR A 393 2.80 -22.84 1.06
C TYR A 393 2.85 -23.07 2.58
N SER A 394 2.29 -24.17 3.08
CA SER A 394 2.23 -24.43 4.53
C SER A 394 2.18 -25.90 4.88
N ILE A 395 2.55 -26.23 6.12
CA ILE A 395 2.19 -27.47 6.80
C ILE A 395 1.24 -27.10 7.93
N VAL A 396 0.11 -27.79 8.05
CA VAL A 396 -0.93 -27.49 9.05
C VAL A 396 -1.23 -28.75 9.86
N GLN A 397 -1.25 -28.64 11.18
CA GLN A 397 -1.75 -29.68 12.09
C GLN A 397 -3.09 -29.28 12.70
N TYR A 398 -4.06 -30.18 12.60
CA TYR A 398 -5.40 -30.04 13.15
C TYR A 398 -5.49 -30.81 14.46
N SER A 399 -5.58 -30.12 15.60
CA SER A 399 -5.50 -30.77 16.93
C SER A 399 -6.71 -31.62 17.29
N ALA A 400 -7.82 -31.46 16.55
CA ALA A 400 -9.01 -32.32 16.59
C ALA A 400 -9.03 -33.41 15.48
N GLY A 401 -7.95 -33.55 14.71
CA GLY A 401 -7.81 -34.51 13.61
C GLY A 401 -8.46 -34.07 12.29
N LEU A 402 -8.07 -34.72 11.19
CA LEU A 402 -8.57 -34.38 9.85
C LEU A 402 -10.07 -34.67 9.66
N GLU A 403 -10.65 -35.57 10.46
CA GLU A 403 -12.09 -35.83 10.47
C GLU A 403 -12.92 -34.61 10.94
N SER A 404 -12.31 -33.67 11.67
CA SER A 404 -12.98 -32.44 12.11
C SER A 404 -13.01 -31.34 11.05
N VAL A 405 -12.35 -31.51 9.89
CA VAL A 405 -12.20 -30.47 8.86
C VAL A 405 -12.56 -30.96 7.46
N ASP A 406 -13.58 -30.34 6.86
CA ASP A 406 -13.92 -30.58 5.46
C ASP A 406 -12.91 -29.89 4.54
N LEU A 407 -11.85 -30.61 4.16
CA LEU A 407 -10.79 -30.14 3.26
C LEU A 407 -11.29 -29.80 1.84
N ASN A 408 -12.54 -30.14 1.47
CA ASN A 408 -13.13 -29.74 0.19
C ASN A 408 -13.63 -28.27 0.22
N LYS A 409 -13.77 -27.68 1.42
CA LYS A 409 -14.18 -26.29 1.62
C LYS A 409 -12.98 -25.38 1.81
N MET A 410 -12.97 -24.27 1.07
CA MET A 410 -12.00 -23.19 1.25
C MET A 410 -12.29 -22.46 2.57
N GLU A 411 -11.26 -22.16 3.37
CA GLU A 411 -11.42 -21.41 4.61
C GLU A 411 -11.55 -19.92 4.30
N GLY A 412 -12.65 -19.28 4.73
CA GLY A 412 -12.79 -17.83 4.68
C GLY A 412 -11.94 -17.18 5.77
N SER A 413 -10.63 -17.09 5.55
CA SER A 413 -9.66 -16.57 6.52
C SER A 413 -9.43 -15.06 6.43
N TRP A 414 -9.70 -14.47 5.25
CA TRP A 414 -9.42 -13.08 4.88
C TRP A 414 -10.57 -12.13 5.21
N GLU A 415 -10.34 -10.82 5.07
CA GLU A 415 -11.35 -9.78 5.34
C GLU A 415 -12.51 -9.83 4.33
N GLY A 416 -13.76 -9.84 4.82
CA GLY A 416 -14.96 -9.82 3.98
C GLY A 416 -15.20 -11.09 3.16
N ALA A 417 -14.72 -12.25 3.63
CA ALA A 417 -14.71 -13.51 2.88
C ALA A 417 -16.07 -13.96 2.32
N GLU A 418 -17.18 -13.58 2.96
CA GLU A 418 -18.55 -13.77 2.49
C GLU A 418 -18.85 -13.16 1.10
N GLY A 419 -18.17 -12.07 0.71
CA GLY A 419 -18.37 -11.41 -0.60
C GLY A 419 -17.78 -12.15 -1.81
N PHE A 420 -17.17 -13.31 -1.59
CA PHE A 420 -16.44 -14.10 -2.58
C PHE A 420 -17.07 -15.48 -2.84
N ASP A 421 -18.18 -15.79 -2.18
CA ASP A 421 -18.82 -17.11 -2.19
C ASP A 421 -19.21 -17.59 -3.61
N TRP A 422 -19.69 -16.69 -4.47
CA TRP A 422 -20.14 -17.00 -5.84
C TRP A 422 -19.03 -17.54 -6.75
N SER A 423 -17.77 -17.20 -6.47
CA SER A 423 -16.59 -17.59 -7.25
C SER A 423 -15.72 -18.63 -6.52
N LEU A 424 -15.68 -18.57 -5.18
CA LEU A 424 -14.82 -19.40 -4.33
C LEU A 424 -15.54 -20.46 -3.48
N SER A 425 -16.87 -20.60 -3.59
CA SER A 425 -17.59 -21.73 -2.97
C SER A 425 -17.10 -23.11 -3.45
N PRO A 426 -17.27 -24.17 -2.62
CA PRO A 426 -17.82 -24.13 -1.27
C PRO A 426 -16.78 -23.62 -0.25
N MET A 427 -17.25 -22.89 0.75
CA MET A 427 -16.43 -22.28 1.80
C MET A 427 -16.82 -22.78 3.19
N ARG A 428 -15.91 -22.59 4.16
CA ARG A 428 -16.10 -22.82 5.60
C ARG A 428 -15.58 -21.61 6.38
N SER A 429 -16.13 -21.36 7.56
CA SER A 429 -15.64 -20.32 8.47
C SER A 429 -14.17 -20.54 8.86
N LYS A 430 -13.50 -19.45 9.21
CA LYS A 430 -12.16 -19.44 9.81
C LYS A 430 -12.10 -20.33 11.05
N MET A 431 -11.10 -21.20 11.14
CA MET A 431 -10.87 -22.05 12.30
C MET A 431 -10.18 -21.29 13.43
N ASP A 432 -10.53 -21.64 14.68
CA ASP A 432 -9.86 -21.19 15.89
C ASP A 432 -8.37 -21.62 15.85
N ARG A 433 -7.43 -20.69 16.11
CA ARG A 433 -5.99 -20.96 15.99
C ARG A 433 -5.53 -22.14 16.86
N ARG A 434 -6.16 -22.33 18.03
CA ARG A 434 -5.89 -23.44 18.95
C ARG A 434 -6.25 -24.82 18.38
N LEU A 435 -7.01 -24.85 17.29
CA LEU A 435 -7.36 -26.05 16.54
C LEU A 435 -6.51 -26.26 15.28
N LYS A 436 -5.71 -25.26 14.86
CA LYS A 436 -5.00 -25.20 13.57
C LYS A 436 -3.59 -24.59 13.72
N LYS A 437 -2.60 -25.39 14.11
CA LYS A 437 -1.19 -24.95 14.16
C LYS A 437 -0.59 -24.98 12.76
N SER A 438 -0.04 -23.86 12.31
CA SER A 438 0.40 -23.67 10.92
C SER A 438 1.89 -23.28 10.85
N TYR A 439 2.63 -23.95 9.96
CA TYR A 439 4.03 -23.68 9.63
C TYR A 439 4.08 -23.14 8.19
N HIS A 440 4.44 -21.88 8.00
CA HIS A 440 4.41 -21.22 6.69
C HIS A 440 5.77 -21.26 5.99
N LEU A 441 5.77 -21.41 4.66
CA LEU A 441 6.98 -21.42 3.85
C LEU A 441 7.66 -20.04 3.85
N VAL A 442 8.91 -19.98 4.30
CA VAL A 442 9.72 -18.75 4.26
C VAL A 442 10.81 -18.77 3.18
N ASP A 443 11.29 -19.95 2.78
CA ASP A 443 12.32 -20.06 1.75
C ASP A 443 12.25 -21.35 0.92
N THR A 444 12.77 -21.28 -0.31
CA THR A 444 12.97 -22.45 -1.18
C THR A 444 14.18 -22.26 -2.08
N GLU A 445 15.15 -23.18 -1.99
CA GLU A 445 16.43 -23.14 -2.69
C GLU A 445 16.84 -24.50 -3.28
N MET A 446 17.74 -24.48 -4.26
CA MET A 446 18.34 -25.70 -4.83
C MET A 446 19.61 -26.09 -4.06
N VAL A 447 19.60 -27.28 -3.46
CA VAL A 447 20.74 -27.86 -2.74
C VAL A 447 21.32 -29.01 -3.57
N GLY A 448 22.28 -28.66 -4.43
CA GLY A 448 22.89 -29.58 -5.39
C GLY A 448 21.92 -29.99 -6.49
N LYS A 449 21.25 -31.14 -6.31
CA LYS A 449 20.14 -31.60 -7.18
C LYS A 449 18.78 -31.58 -6.50
N ASN A 450 18.73 -31.44 -5.17
CA ASN A 450 17.52 -31.49 -4.38
C ASN A 450 16.94 -30.09 -4.20
N ILE A 451 15.65 -29.99 -3.86
CA ILE A 451 15.06 -28.75 -3.36
C ILE A 451 15.08 -28.80 -1.84
N ARG A 452 15.50 -27.71 -1.19
CA ARG A 452 15.22 -27.43 0.22
C ARG A 452 14.05 -26.47 0.31
N GLN A 453 13.10 -26.75 1.19
CA GLN A 453 12.05 -25.83 1.61
C GLN A 453 12.14 -25.64 3.13
N ILE A 454 12.04 -24.40 3.60
CA ILE A 454 11.99 -24.08 5.03
C ILE A 454 10.60 -23.57 5.37
N TYR A 455 9.93 -24.28 6.27
CA TYR A 455 8.66 -23.88 6.87
C TYR A 455 8.91 -23.48 8.33
N ILE A 456 8.37 -22.34 8.77
CA ILE A 456 8.47 -21.85 10.16
C ILE A 456 7.07 -21.70 10.72
N HIS A 457 6.85 -22.20 11.93
CA HIS A 457 5.77 -21.77 12.80
C HIS A 457 6.36 -20.82 13.85
N ARG A 458 5.75 -19.63 14.01
CA ARG A 458 6.22 -18.62 14.96
C ARG A 458 5.60 -18.86 16.32
N LEU A 459 6.38 -18.69 17.39
CA LEU A 459 5.84 -18.75 18.74
C LEU A 459 4.77 -17.65 18.98
N GLU A 460 4.83 -16.53 18.25
CA GLU A 460 3.81 -15.48 18.26
C GLU A 460 2.47 -15.93 17.65
N ASP A 461 2.42 -17.01 16.86
CA ASP A 461 1.17 -17.60 16.34
C ASP A 461 0.42 -18.42 17.40
N ASP A 462 1.15 -18.96 18.40
CA ASP A 462 0.60 -19.72 19.54
C ASP A 462 0.16 -18.80 20.71
N ILE A 463 0.46 -17.49 20.66
CA ILE A 463 0.01 -16.48 21.65
C ILE A 463 -1.38 -15.96 21.25
N PRO A 464 -2.39 -16.00 22.15
CA PRO A 464 -3.71 -15.42 21.88
C PRO A 464 -3.63 -13.91 21.61
N GLY A 465 -4.28 -13.45 20.53
CA GLY A 465 -4.40 -12.02 20.24
C GLY A 465 -5.31 -11.28 21.24
N PRO A 466 -5.33 -9.93 21.27
CA PRO A 466 -6.09 -9.14 22.25
C PRO A 466 -7.59 -9.47 22.31
N ASP A 467 -8.20 -9.85 21.18
CA ASP A 467 -9.61 -10.25 21.09
C ASP A 467 -9.88 -11.71 21.53
N GLU A 468 -8.86 -12.57 21.56
CA GLU A 468 -9.00 -13.98 21.93
C GLU A 468 -9.08 -14.17 23.45
N LYS A 469 -10.27 -13.91 24.02
CA LYS A 469 -10.57 -14.22 25.43
C LYS A 469 -10.12 -15.64 25.78
N SER A 470 -9.16 -15.76 26.70
CA SER A 470 -8.71 -17.07 27.19
C SER A 470 -9.88 -17.80 27.84
N LYS A 471 -10.19 -18.99 27.30
CA LYS A 471 -11.22 -19.89 27.86
C LYS A 471 -10.70 -20.71 29.05
N ASP A 472 -9.40 -20.65 29.34
CA ASP A 472 -8.79 -21.28 30.52
C ASP A 472 -7.90 -20.27 31.27
N PRO A 473 -8.40 -19.62 32.34
CA PRO A 473 -7.64 -18.66 33.13
C PRO A 473 -6.55 -19.31 34.01
N LYS A 474 -6.30 -20.63 33.89
CA LYS A 474 -5.20 -21.32 34.59
C LYS A 474 -3.97 -21.58 33.71
N LYS A 475 -4.06 -21.33 32.39
CA LYS A 475 -2.93 -21.56 31.48
C LYS A 475 -2.02 -20.33 31.44
N THR A 476 -1.06 -20.28 32.35
CA THR A 476 0.01 -19.27 32.38
C THR A 476 0.71 -19.21 31.01
N PRO A 477 1.09 -18.02 30.51
CA PRO A 477 1.98 -17.90 29.37
C PRO A 477 3.31 -18.65 29.62
N PRO A 478 3.92 -19.28 28.60
CA PRO A 478 5.26 -19.84 28.72
C PRO A 478 6.29 -18.74 29.01
N LYS A 479 7.40 -19.09 29.66
CA LYS A 479 8.49 -18.14 29.90
C LYS A 479 9.29 -17.86 28.62
N ILE A 480 9.99 -16.73 28.58
CA ILE A 480 10.98 -16.38 27.52
C ILE A 480 11.91 -17.57 27.24
N GLU A 481 12.43 -18.19 28.30
CA GLU A 481 13.38 -19.31 28.29
C GLU A 481 12.79 -20.60 27.67
N GLU A 482 11.47 -20.71 27.65
CA GLU A 482 10.70 -21.86 27.16
C GLU A 482 10.25 -21.63 25.69
N MET A 483 9.99 -20.37 25.30
CA MET A 483 9.54 -19.92 23.98
C MET A 483 10.59 -20.12 22.87
N LYS A 484 10.24 -20.83 21.79
CA LYS A 484 11.13 -21.19 20.66
C LYS A 484 10.34 -21.25 19.36
N ASP A 485 10.88 -20.73 18.26
CA ASP A 485 10.33 -20.98 16.93
C ASP A 485 10.48 -22.46 16.55
N GLU A 486 9.51 -22.98 15.78
CA GLU A 486 9.58 -24.34 15.23
C GLU A 486 9.88 -24.31 13.74
N VAL A 487 10.86 -25.11 13.31
CA VAL A 487 11.41 -25.09 11.95
C VAL A 487 11.38 -26.47 11.32
N ILE A 488 10.70 -26.60 10.19
CA ILE A 488 10.65 -27.84 9.39
C ILE A 488 11.39 -27.63 8.06
N GLU A 489 12.52 -28.31 7.89
CA GLU A 489 13.20 -28.45 6.60
C GLU A 489 12.66 -29.65 5.83
N LEU A 490 12.03 -29.41 4.68
CA LEU A 490 11.71 -30.46 3.70
C LEU A 490 12.79 -30.51 2.62
N LEU A 491 13.50 -31.63 2.51
CA LEU A 491 14.50 -31.89 1.48
C LEU A 491 13.92 -32.83 0.41
N VAL A 492 13.48 -32.24 -0.71
CA VAL A 492 12.89 -32.97 -1.84
C VAL A 492 13.99 -33.61 -2.68
N LEU A 493 14.06 -34.94 -2.61
CA LEU A 493 15.02 -35.79 -3.29
C LEU A 493 14.62 -36.01 -4.75
N VAL A 494 15.08 -35.13 -5.63
CA VAL A 494 14.83 -35.14 -7.10
C VAL A 494 15.44 -36.37 -7.82
N ALA A 495 16.14 -37.26 -7.10
CA ALA A 495 16.86 -38.39 -7.66
C ALA A 495 15.96 -39.43 -8.37
N VAL A 496 16.16 -39.53 -9.68
CA VAL A 496 15.43 -40.39 -10.62
C VAL A 496 15.38 -41.85 -10.20
N LYS A 497 14.16 -42.41 -10.17
CA LYS A 497 13.89 -43.83 -10.45
C LYS A 497 13.03 -43.94 -11.70
N THR A 498 13.65 -43.99 -12.87
CA THR A 498 13.06 -44.67 -14.03
C THR A 498 12.99 -46.16 -13.69
N ILE A 499 11.87 -46.81 -13.98
CA ILE A 499 11.85 -48.27 -14.15
C ILE A 499 12.51 -48.52 -15.50
N ASP A 500 13.82 -48.75 -15.48
CA ASP A 500 14.62 -48.94 -16.67
C ASP A 500 14.36 -50.33 -17.27
N ASN A 501 14.21 -50.38 -18.60
CA ASN A 501 14.02 -51.63 -19.32
C ASN A 501 14.57 -51.60 -20.76
N THR A 502 15.75 -51.01 -20.98
CA THR A 502 16.71 -51.52 -22.01
C THR A 502 18.15 -51.05 -21.77
N ARG A 503 19.11 -51.98 -21.87
CA ARG A 503 20.56 -51.69 -21.81
C ARG A 503 21.07 -51.00 -23.09
N SER A 504 22.00 -50.05 -22.95
CA SER A 504 23.25 -50.07 -23.74
C SER A 504 24.39 -49.20 -23.16
N VAL A 505 25.32 -49.91 -22.51
CA VAL A 505 26.76 -49.68 -22.29
C VAL A 505 27.47 -48.69 -23.25
N ILE A 506 28.38 -47.84 -22.72
CA ILE A 506 29.82 -47.71 -23.12
C ILE A 506 30.55 -46.61 -22.29
N ASN A 507 31.86 -46.77 -22.09
CA ASN A 507 32.77 -45.92 -21.30
C ASN A 507 33.32 -44.73 -22.17
N SER A 508 34.29 -43.86 -21.82
CA SER A 508 35.30 -43.83 -20.74
C SER A 508 35.95 -42.44 -20.53
N THR A 509 36.33 -42.14 -19.28
CA THR A 509 37.57 -41.45 -18.83
C THR A 509 38.05 -40.08 -19.37
N SER A 510 38.41 -39.22 -18.39
CA SER A 510 39.63 -38.38 -18.30
C SER A 510 39.68 -36.96 -18.92
N VAL A 511 40.43 -36.09 -18.21
CA VAL A 511 40.70 -34.67 -18.44
C VAL A 511 42.19 -34.42 -18.16
N PRO A 512 42.91 -33.61 -18.96
CA PRO A 512 43.77 -32.56 -18.38
C PRO A 512 43.78 -31.23 -19.17
N LYS A 513 44.64 -30.28 -18.73
CA LYS A 513 44.56 -28.82 -19.01
C LYS A 513 45.65 -28.26 -19.95
N MET A 514 45.23 -27.27 -20.78
CA MET A 514 45.91 -25.97 -21.06
C MET A 514 47.26 -25.93 -21.85
N ILE A 515 47.63 -24.72 -22.33
CA ILE A 515 48.86 -24.29 -23.05
C ILE A 515 48.83 -24.63 -24.57
N SER A 516 49.24 -23.80 -25.56
CA SER A 516 49.38 -22.33 -25.82
C SER A 516 49.64 -22.16 -27.36
N LEU A 517 50.10 -21.10 -28.07
CA LEU A 517 50.60 -19.71 -27.90
C LEU A 517 50.55 -19.02 -29.32
N TYR A 518 51.16 -17.83 -29.53
CA TYR A 518 51.45 -17.14 -30.84
C TYR A 518 50.27 -16.55 -31.64
N GLN A 519 50.37 -15.49 -32.48
CA GLN A 519 51.15 -14.21 -32.58
C GLN A 519 50.43 -13.36 -33.69
N LEU A 520 50.55 -12.04 -33.93
CA LEU A 520 51.65 -11.07 -33.93
C LEU A 520 51.17 -9.61 -33.68
N ASN A 521 51.99 -8.85 -32.96
CA ASN A 521 52.62 -7.54 -33.26
C ASN A 521 51.96 -6.45 -34.14
N GLY A 522 52.02 -5.21 -33.64
CA GLY A 522 51.86 -3.95 -34.39
C GLY A 522 51.96 -2.72 -33.46
N SER A 523 53.08 -2.00 -33.46
CA SER A 523 53.44 -1.03 -32.41
C SER A 523 53.59 0.42 -32.88
N MET A 524 53.25 1.40 -32.03
CA MET A 524 54.17 2.49 -31.62
C MET A 524 53.59 3.31 -30.43
N GLN A 525 54.42 4.18 -29.83
CA GLN A 525 54.17 4.86 -28.54
C GLN A 525 54.43 6.38 -28.60
N LEU A 526 54.15 7.06 -27.45
CA LEU A 526 54.57 8.42 -27.05
C LEU A 526 53.75 9.58 -27.68
N PHE A 527 53.60 10.76 -27.07
CA PHE A 527 54.23 11.34 -25.86
C PHE A 527 53.18 11.82 -24.82
N ALA A 528 53.62 12.38 -23.68
CA ALA A 528 52.75 12.79 -22.58
C ALA A 528 53.10 14.17 -21.95
N LYS A 529 52.07 14.77 -21.32
CA LYS A 529 52.04 15.88 -20.33
C LYS A 529 51.85 17.34 -20.82
N LEU A 530 51.03 18.03 -20.00
CA LEU A 530 50.94 19.48 -19.71
C LEU A 530 50.42 20.44 -20.79
N LEU A 531 49.21 20.98 -20.56
CA LEU A 531 49.04 22.31 -19.94
C LEU A 531 47.61 22.52 -19.39
N PHE A 532 47.48 23.37 -18.37
CA PHE A 532 46.20 23.81 -17.76
C PHE A 532 45.78 25.19 -18.31
N LEU A 533 44.53 25.60 -18.05
CA LEU A 533 43.84 26.80 -18.57
C LEU A 533 43.66 26.78 -20.12
N PRO A 534 42.45 26.46 -20.59
CA PRO A 534 41.45 27.53 -20.71
C PRO A 534 40.02 27.19 -20.23
N GLY A 535 39.78 25.96 -19.74
CA GLY A 535 38.42 25.45 -19.51
C GLY A 535 37.53 26.25 -18.54
N ALA A 536 38.08 26.86 -17.50
CA ALA A 536 37.30 27.55 -16.46
C ALA A 536 36.54 28.80 -16.95
N VAL A 537 37.10 29.52 -17.94
CA VAL A 537 36.47 30.71 -18.54
C VAL A 537 35.29 30.30 -19.43
N LEU A 538 35.46 29.22 -20.21
CA LEU A 538 34.38 28.67 -21.04
C LEU A 538 33.24 28.10 -20.19
N LEU A 539 33.56 27.41 -19.09
CA LEU A 539 32.55 26.85 -18.18
C LEU A 539 31.72 27.94 -17.49
N SER A 540 32.35 29.02 -17.04
CA SER A 540 31.65 30.15 -16.39
C SER A 540 30.78 30.95 -17.38
N ILE A 541 31.25 31.19 -18.61
CA ILE A 541 30.42 31.79 -19.68
C ILE A 541 29.23 30.87 -20.02
N TRP A 542 29.43 29.55 -20.07
CA TRP A 542 28.35 28.59 -20.33
C TRP A 542 27.31 28.56 -19.19
N VAL A 543 27.73 28.56 -17.92
CA VAL A 543 26.81 28.62 -16.76
C VAL A 543 26.01 29.93 -16.74
N VAL A 544 26.65 31.08 -16.97
CA VAL A 544 25.94 32.39 -16.99
C VAL A 544 24.96 32.47 -18.17
N THR A 545 25.36 32.02 -19.37
CA THR A 545 24.46 32.08 -20.54
C THR A 545 23.34 31.05 -20.50
N THR A 546 23.55 29.86 -19.90
CA THR A 546 22.49 28.86 -19.71
C THR A 546 21.50 29.28 -18.63
N THR A 547 21.95 29.80 -17.48
CA THR A 547 21.06 30.31 -16.42
C THR A 547 20.24 31.51 -16.91
N ALA A 548 20.85 32.48 -17.61
CA ALA A 548 20.12 33.60 -18.20
C ALA A 548 19.08 33.14 -19.25
N LYS A 549 19.41 32.14 -20.09
CA LYS A 549 18.45 31.53 -21.03
C LYS A 549 17.34 30.75 -20.33
N ARG A 550 17.62 30.07 -19.21
CA ARG A 550 16.61 29.40 -18.37
C ARG A 550 15.65 30.42 -17.76
N TRP A 551 16.17 31.49 -17.16
CA TRP A 551 15.37 32.58 -16.58
C TRP A 551 14.49 33.29 -17.61
N MET A 552 15.03 33.62 -18.79
CA MET A 552 14.24 34.21 -19.88
C MET A 552 13.18 33.25 -20.46
N ARG A 553 13.42 31.93 -20.47
CA ARG A 553 12.41 30.93 -20.86
C ARG A 553 11.30 30.82 -19.81
N HIS A 554 11.63 30.68 -18.53
CA HIS A 554 10.65 30.69 -17.43
C HIS A 554 9.78 31.96 -17.49
N ARG A 555 10.42 33.14 -17.62
CA ARG A 555 9.71 34.42 -17.68
C ARG A 555 8.80 34.54 -18.89
N ARG A 556 9.15 33.96 -20.06
CA ARG A 556 8.25 33.86 -21.21
C ARG A 556 7.10 32.88 -20.97
N GLN A 557 7.36 31.72 -20.35
CA GLN A 557 6.31 30.74 -20.06
C GLN A 557 5.30 31.27 -19.03
N HIS A 558 5.73 31.95 -17.97
CA HIS A 558 4.80 32.65 -17.05
C HIS A 558 4.00 33.76 -17.74
N LEU A 559 4.62 34.54 -18.65
CA LEU A 559 3.93 35.57 -19.44
C LEU A 559 2.95 35.00 -20.50
N GLN A 560 3.03 33.71 -20.82
CA GLN A 560 2.05 33.01 -21.65
C GLN A 560 0.98 32.32 -20.79
N ALA A 561 1.34 31.74 -19.64
CA ALA A 561 0.37 31.18 -18.68
C ALA A 561 -0.59 32.24 -18.15
N ALA A 562 -0.09 33.43 -17.81
CA ALA A 562 -0.90 34.61 -17.44
C ALA A 562 -1.67 35.25 -18.62
N LYS A 563 -1.73 34.58 -19.77
CA LYS A 563 -2.45 35.00 -20.99
C LYS A 563 -3.32 33.90 -21.60
N ALA A 564 -3.45 32.74 -20.98
CA ALA A 564 -4.46 31.77 -21.36
C ALA A 564 -5.84 32.31 -20.94
N GLU A 565 -6.76 32.48 -21.89
CA GLU A 565 -8.13 32.93 -21.60
C GLU A 565 -8.88 31.85 -20.81
N ILE A 566 -9.72 32.29 -19.86
CA ILE A 566 -10.45 31.39 -18.96
C ILE A 566 -11.61 30.76 -19.72
N VAL A 567 -11.39 29.58 -20.30
CA VAL A 567 -12.45 28.72 -20.83
C VAL A 567 -13.16 28.03 -19.65
N PRO A 568 -14.46 28.25 -19.41
CA PRO A 568 -15.18 27.56 -18.34
C PRO A 568 -15.31 26.05 -18.61
N PRO A 569 -15.19 25.17 -17.60
CA PRO A 569 -15.42 23.74 -17.78
C PRO A 569 -16.90 23.46 -18.07
N GLU A 570 -17.18 22.70 -19.12
CA GLU A 570 -18.50 22.65 -19.77
C GLU A 570 -19.59 21.93 -18.94
N LYS A 571 -19.21 21.14 -17.93
CA LYS A 571 -20.14 20.56 -16.94
C LYS A 571 -19.54 20.60 -15.53
N VAL A 572 -19.97 21.56 -14.73
CA VAL A 572 -19.83 21.49 -13.26
C VAL A 572 -20.78 20.40 -12.76
N ALA A 573 -20.32 19.52 -11.88
CA ALA A 573 -21.17 18.50 -11.27
C ALA A 573 -22.35 19.15 -10.53
N ALA A 574 -23.57 18.70 -10.84
CA ALA A 574 -24.78 19.31 -10.29
C ALA A 574 -24.89 19.08 -8.78
N ILE A 575 -25.29 20.12 -8.04
CA ILE A 575 -25.66 19.99 -6.63
C ILE A 575 -27.02 19.30 -6.56
N GLU A 576 -27.05 18.11 -5.95
CA GLU A 576 -28.25 17.30 -5.78
C GLU A 576 -29.10 17.82 -4.60
N PRO A 577 -30.36 18.23 -4.79
CA PRO A 577 -31.18 18.74 -3.69
C PRO A 577 -31.67 17.65 -2.74
N LEU A 578 -31.70 17.96 -1.44
CA LEU A 578 -32.41 17.20 -0.42
C LEU A 578 -33.70 17.93 -0.05
N HIS A 579 -34.76 17.70 -0.83
CA HIS A 579 -36.02 18.47 -0.73
C HIS A 579 -36.77 18.30 0.61
N ASP A 580 -36.66 17.16 1.26
CA ASP A 580 -37.40 16.79 2.46
C ASP A 580 -36.50 16.66 3.72
N PHE A 581 -35.33 17.30 3.71
CA PHE A 581 -34.33 17.17 4.77
C PHE A 581 -34.67 18.03 6.02
N ASP A 582 -34.93 17.39 7.17
CA ASP A 582 -34.97 18.05 8.47
C ASP A 582 -33.71 17.71 9.29
N TRP A 583 -32.83 18.71 9.44
CA TRP A 583 -31.60 18.60 10.21
C TRP A 583 -31.84 18.12 11.65
N LYS A 584 -32.98 18.46 12.27
CA LYS A 584 -33.32 18.09 13.66
C LYS A 584 -33.50 16.59 13.88
N THR A 585 -33.59 15.82 12.79
CA THR A 585 -33.76 14.36 12.80
C THR A 585 -32.68 13.64 12.00
N ALA A 586 -31.75 14.39 11.38
CA ALA A 586 -30.65 13.84 10.61
C ALA A 586 -29.55 13.40 11.60
N PRO A 587 -29.32 12.09 11.80
CA PRO A 587 -28.44 11.61 12.84
C PRO A 587 -26.97 11.94 12.52
N ARG A 588 -26.18 12.23 13.55
CA ARG A 588 -24.71 12.30 13.45
C ARG A 588 -24.18 11.06 12.72
N ARG A 589 -23.34 11.28 11.69
CA ARG A 589 -22.62 10.19 11.00
C ARG A 589 -21.81 9.40 12.04
N GLN A 590 -21.79 8.07 11.97
CA GLN A 590 -21.03 7.23 12.90
C GLN A 590 -19.74 6.72 12.23
N LEU A 591 -18.66 7.49 12.37
CA LEU A 591 -17.37 7.18 11.76
C LEU A 591 -16.50 6.34 12.71
N ARG A 592 -15.97 5.21 12.24
CA ARG A 592 -15.12 4.28 13.01
C ARG A 592 -13.87 3.85 12.21
N PRO A 593 -12.92 4.77 11.90
CA PRO A 593 -11.78 4.52 11.02
C PRO A 593 -10.63 3.77 11.72
N PHE A 594 -10.96 2.74 12.50
CA PHE A 594 -10.01 2.00 13.32
C PHE A 594 -9.13 1.09 12.45
N LYS A 595 -7.83 1.08 12.73
CA LYS A 595 -6.84 0.18 12.11
C LYS A 595 -5.78 -0.18 13.16
N PRO A 596 -5.47 -1.48 13.39
CA PRO A 596 -4.54 -1.90 14.45
C PRO A 596 -3.08 -1.50 14.19
N THR A 597 -2.78 -1.03 12.98
CA THR A 597 -1.47 -0.49 12.58
C THR A 597 -1.69 0.85 11.86
N TYR A 598 -1.07 1.92 12.35
CA TYR A 598 -1.17 3.23 11.71
C TYR A 598 -0.23 3.35 10.51
N HIS A 599 -0.79 3.71 9.35
CA HIS A 599 -0.04 4.01 8.15
C HIS A 599 -0.35 5.44 7.66
N ILE A 600 0.64 6.33 7.72
CA ILE A 600 0.52 7.66 7.13
C ILE A 600 0.39 7.51 5.61
N THR A 601 -0.78 7.90 5.10
CA THR A 601 -1.21 7.75 3.71
C THR A 601 -2.21 8.86 3.38
N MET A 602 -2.42 9.12 2.08
CA MET A 602 -3.44 10.08 1.66
C MET A 602 -4.86 9.65 2.09
N ALA A 603 -5.16 8.34 2.07
CA ALA A 603 -6.45 7.78 2.53
C ALA A 603 -7.70 8.47 1.93
N ILE A 604 -7.58 8.97 0.70
CA ILE A 604 -8.64 9.70 0.00
C ILE A 604 -9.61 8.76 -0.71
N GLN A 605 -10.89 9.12 -0.67
CA GLN A 605 -12.00 8.49 -1.39
C GLN A 605 -12.67 9.54 -2.29
N ALA A 606 -13.20 9.13 -3.45
CA ALA A 606 -13.92 10.03 -4.34
C ALA A 606 -15.16 10.63 -3.67
N ASP A 607 -15.49 11.88 -3.99
CA ASP A 607 -16.66 12.58 -3.46
C ASP A 607 -17.24 13.61 -4.44
N THR A 608 -18.41 14.16 -4.11
CA THR A 608 -19.11 15.15 -4.93
C THR A 608 -19.19 16.53 -4.26
N PRO A 609 -19.37 17.63 -5.02
CA PRO A 609 -19.66 18.95 -4.45
C PRO A 609 -20.97 19.02 -3.63
N SER A 610 -21.88 18.06 -3.79
CA SER A 610 -23.10 17.93 -2.96
C SER A 610 -22.79 17.56 -1.50
N GLU A 611 -21.67 16.86 -1.25
CA GLU A 611 -21.22 16.41 0.07
C GLU A 611 -20.20 17.37 0.72
N LEU A 612 -19.97 18.55 0.12
CA LEU A 612 -18.97 19.52 0.59
C LEU A 612 -19.27 20.08 2.00
N ILE A 613 -20.55 20.17 2.36
CA ILE A 613 -21.06 20.67 3.64
C ILE A 613 -22.02 19.61 4.21
N THR A 614 -21.86 19.29 5.49
CA THR A 614 -22.51 18.15 6.15
C THR A 614 -23.31 18.56 7.38
N ILE A 615 -24.62 18.66 7.19
CA ILE A 615 -25.59 19.05 8.21
C ILE A 615 -26.20 17.80 8.88
N ASP A 616 -26.38 17.87 10.19
CA ASP A 616 -27.00 16.87 11.07
C ASP A 616 -27.64 17.58 12.29
N GLU A 617 -28.12 16.81 13.26
CA GLU A 617 -28.82 17.26 14.47
C GLU A 617 -28.06 18.31 15.31
N ASP A 618 -26.72 18.32 15.26
CA ASP A 618 -25.87 19.26 16.00
C ASP A 618 -25.86 20.67 15.41
N TYR A 619 -26.26 20.84 14.15
CA TYR A 619 -25.95 22.01 13.32
C TYR A 619 -26.21 23.37 13.97
N LEU A 620 -27.40 23.58 14.55
CA LEU A 620 -27.77 24.87 15.15
C LEU A 620 -26.89 25.23 16.36
N ASP A 621 -26.62 24.27 17.23
CA ASP A 621 -25.77 24.46 18.41
C ASP A 621 -24.33 24.73 17.99
N ARG A 622 -23.85 24.04 16.94
CA ARG A 622 -22.48 24.20 16.41
C ARG A 622 -22.25 25.56 15.79
N VAL A 623 -23.12 26.05 14.90
CA VAL A 623 -22.95 27.41 14.33
C VAL A 623 -23.18 28.51 15.38
N THR A 624 -23.99 28.25 16.41
CA THR A 624 -24.16 29.17 17.55
C THR A 624 -22.91 29.21 18.44
N HIS A 625 -22.27 28.07 18.70
CA HIS A 625 -20.98 28.03 19.41
C HIS A 625 -19.88 28.74 18.59
N ARG A 626 -19.84 28.52 17.27
CA ARG A 626 -18.89 29.18 16.35
C ARG A 626 -19.03 30.71 16.38
N ARG A 627 -20.25 31.26 16.44
CA ARG A 627 -20.48 32.72 16.67
C ARG A 627 -19.79 33.23 17.93
N SER A 628 -19.89 32.50 19.05
CA SER A 628 -19.22 32.88 20.29
C SER A 628 -17.69 32.80 20.15
N ILE A 629 -17.17 31.73 19.55
CA ILE A 629 -15.72 31.55 19.31
C ILE A 629 -15.17 32.68 18.42
N ILE A 630 -15.87 33.02 17.34
CA ILE A 630 -15.54 34.13 16.42
C ILE A 630 -15.52 35.47 17.15
N ALA A 631 -16.54 35.76 17.95
CA ALA A 631 -16.65 37.02 18.69
C ALA A 631 -15.54 37.18 19.75
N THR A 632 -15.08 36.08 20.36
CA THR A 632 -14.05 36.10 21.41
C THR A 632 -12.61 36.05 20.86
N HIS A 633 -12.36 35.31 19.77
CA HIS A 633 -11.00 34.99 19.32
C HIS A 633 -10.59 35.64 17.98
N GLY A 634 -11.53 36.17 17.20
CA GLY A 634 -11.27 36.99 16.00
C GLY A 634 -10.18 36.43 15.07
N SER A 635 -9.06 37.14 14.96
CA SER A 635 -7.94 36.82 14.05
C SER A 635 -7.22 35.48 14.34
N THR A 636 -7.46 34.85 15.49
CA THR A 636 -6.97 33.48 15.75
C THR A 636 -7.78 32.45 14.95
N VAL A 637 -9.07 32.71 14.71
CA VAL A 637 -10.00 31.78 14.05
C VAL A 637 -10.38 32.17 12.63
N HIS A 638 -10.06 33.38 12.15
CA HIS A 638 -10.11 33.71 10.73
C HIS A 638 -8.97 34.62 10.27
N GLY A 639 -8.63 34.56 8.99
CA GLY A 639 -7.71 35.50 8.37
C GLY A 639 -7.56 35.27 6.87
N CYS A 640 -7.14 36.32 6.15
CA CYS A 640 -6.95 36.33 4.71
C CYS A 640 -5.68 37.12 4.35
N THR A 641 -4.82 36.58 3.48
CA THR A 641 -3.77 37.35 2.81
C THR A 641 -4.37 38.17 1.66
N PRO A 642 -3.69 39.21 1.14
CA PRO A 642 -4.16 39.93 -0.04
C PRO A 642 -4.40 39.03 -1.26
N ASP A 643 -3.57 38.00 -1.43
CA ASP A 643 -3.69 37.01 -2.53
C ASP A 643 -4.91 36.09 -2.36
N GLY A 644 -5.46 35.99 -1.14
CA GLY A 644 -6.63 35.16 -0.83
C GLY A 644 -7.98 35.81 -1.11
N ASP A 645 -8.06 37.13 -1.33
CA ASP A 645 -9.33 37.86 -1.42
C ASP A 645 -10.28 37.25 -2.46
N ALA A 646 -9.79 37.03 -3.68
CA ALA A 646 -10.60 36.45 -4.76
C ALA A 646 -11.14 35.05 -4.41
N ALA A 647 -10.37 34.23 -3.70
CA ALA A 647 -10.76 32.88 -3.32
C ALA A 647 -11.80 32.88 -2.19
N VAL A 648 -11.68 33.81 -1.22
CA VAL A 648 -12.73 34.03 -0.20
C VAL A 648 -14.01 34.55 -0.86
N ARG A 649 -13.91 35.51 -1.79
CA ARG A 649 -15.08 36.03 -2.50
C ARG A 649 -15.81 34.95 -3.29
N GLU A 650 -15.05 34.10 -3.97
CA GLU A 650 -15.61 32.96 -4.70
C GLU A 650 -16.28 31.96 -3.75
N LEU A 651 -15.60 31.54 -2.67
CA LEU A 651 -16.14 30.57 -1.72
C LEU A 651 -17.44 31.07 -1.06
N TYR A 652 -17.44 32.32 -0.61
CA TYR A 652 -18.62 32.97 -0.02
C TYR A 652 -19.80 32.94 -0.97
N THR A 653 -19.59 33.42 -2.20
CA THR A 653 -20.63 33.45 -3.24
C THR A 653 -21.13 32.05 -3.54
N TYR A 654 -20.21 31.09 -3.74
CA TYR A 654 -20.55 29.72 -4.07
C TYR A 654 -21.37 29.03 -2.98
N LEU A 655 -21.00 29.18 -1.70
CA LEU A 655 -21.79 28.57 -0.62
C LEU A 655 -23.16 29.22 -0.47
N LEU A 656 -23.25 30.56 -0.45
CA LEU A 656 -24.50 31.27 -0.15
C LEU A 656 -25.47 31.38 -1.33
N SER A 657 -24.99 31.41 -2.59
CA SER A 657 -25.87 31.52 -3.78
C SER A 657 -26.09 30.20 -4.51
N GLU A 658 -25.17 29.24 -4.43
CA GLU A 658 -25.19 28.01 -5.23
C GLU A 658 -25.33 26.74 -4.38
N GLN A 659 -24.40 26.46 -3.47
CA GLN A 659 -24.30 25.16 -2.80
C GLN A 659 -25.39 24.97 -1.73
N LEU A 660 -25.49 25.87 -0.75
CA LEU A 660 -26.38 25.69 0.40
C LEU A 660 -27.88 25.74 0.01
N PRO A 661 -28.36 26.71 -0.79
CA PRO A 661 -29.77 26.78 -1.17
C PRO A 661 -30.22 25.65 -2.10
N LYS A 662 -29.30 25.06 -2.89
CA LYS A 662 -29.60 23.94 -3.77
C LYS A 662 -29.53 22.61 -3.03
N ARG A 663 -28.54 22.40 -2.14
CA ARG A 663 -28.39 21.13 -1.38
C ARG A 663 -29.43 21.01 -0.27
N PHE A 664 -29.70 22.08 0.48
CA PHE A 664 -30.56 22.07 1.66
C PHE A 664 -31.67 23.15 1.58
N PRO A 665 -32.61 23.08 0.60
CA PRO A 665 -33.65 24.10 0.37
C PRO A 665 -34.68 24.24 1.50
N THR A 666 -34.70 23.30 2.45
CA THR A 666 -35.46 23.35 3.70
C THR A 666 -34.84 24.28 4.74
N ILE A 667 -33.53 24.52 4.65
CA ILE A 667 -32.72 25.29 5.61
C ILE A 667 -32.32 26.64 5.04
N PHE A 668 -31.84 26.68 3.80
CA PHE A 668 -31.38 27.91 3.14
C PHE A 668 -32.29 28.28 1.98
N LYS A 669 -32.75 29.53 1.95
CA LYS A 669 -33.57 30.05 0.86
C LYS A 669 -33.00 31.35 0.32
N LEU A 670 -33.11 31.52 -1.00
CA LEU A 670 -32.79 32.78 -1.66
C LEU A 670 -33.99 33.74 -1.58
N SER A 671 -33.70 35.03 -1.46
CA SER A 671 -34.69 36.09 -1.65
C SER A 671 -35.23 36.09 -3.08
N LYS A 672 -36.37 36.76 -3.33
CA LYS A 672 -37.05 36.76 -4.65
C LYS A 672 -36.20 37.31 -5.80
N ASP A 673 -35.17 38.08 -5.48
CA ASP A 673 -34.17 38.70 -6.36
C ASP A 673 -32.79 38.02 -6.28
N ASN A 674 -32.66 36.95 -5.48
CA ASN A 674 -31.43 36.21 -5.18
C ASN A 674 -30.28 37.06 -4.59
N SER A 675 -30.55 38.23 -4.03
CA SER A 675 -29.55 39.11 -3.39
C SER A 675 -29.17 38.69 -1.97
N MET A 676 -30.05 37.94 -1.30
CA MET A 676 -29.87 37.47 0.08
C MET A 676 -30.09 35.96 0.18
N CYS A 677 -29.34 35.31 1.07
CA CYS A 677 -29.52 33.94 1.51
C CYS A 677 -30.02 33.96 2.96
N GLU A 678 -31.19 33.37 3.21
CA GLU A 678 -31.85 33.24 4.51
C GLU A 678 -31.61 31.84 5.09
N ASN A 679 -31.00 31.76 6.27
CA ASN A 679 -30.83 30.54 7.05
C ASN A 679 -31.98 30.39 8.04
N LEU A 680 -32.97 29.57 7.69
CA LEU A 680 -34.20 29.34 8.45
C LEU A 680 -33.98 28.60 9.77
N ALA A 681 -32.86 27.87 9.92
CA ALA A 681 -32.52 27.22 11.19
C ALA A 681 -32.04 28.23 12.23
N THR A 682 -31.34 29.30 11.80
CA THR A 682 -30.77 30.31 12.72
C THR A 682 -31.47 31.66 12.67
N GLY A 683 -32.45 31.86 11.79
CA GLY A 683 -33.16 33.14 11.62
C GLY A 683 -32.30 34.30 11.09
N MET A 684 -31.14 34.01 10.49
CA MET A 684 -30.22 35.04 9.97
C MET A 684 -30.27 35.08 8.44
N SER A 685 -30.04 36.26 7.87
CA SER A 685 -29.91 36.41 6.42
C SER A 685 -28.69 37.24 6.06
N PHE A 686 -27.95 36.79 5.06
CA PHE A 686 -26.70 37.38 4.59
C PHE A 686 -26.76 37.63 3.08
N PRO A 687 -26.06 38.65 2.55
CA PRO A 687 -25.92 38.85 1.11
C PRO A 687 -25.39 37.61 0.38
N THR A 688 -25.79 37.39 -0.87
CA THR A 688 -25.19 36.35 -1.72
C THR A 688 -23.84 36.74 -2.31
N LEU A 689 -23.45 38.03 -2.19
CA LEU A 689 -22.16 38.58 -2.63
C LEU A 689 -21.46 39.27 -1.45
N PRO A 690 -20.14 39.06 -1.25
CA PRO A 690 -19.45 39.52 -0.04
C PRO A 690 -19.04 41.00 -0.10
N GLU A 691 -19.61 41.79 0.80
CA GLU A 691 -19.28 43.20 0.97
C GLU A 691 -18.08 43.42 1.91
N GLY A 692 -17.33 44.51 1.68
CA GLY A 692 -16.25 44.95 2.57
C GLY A 692 -15.00 44.04 2.60
N HIS A 693 -14.42 43.91 3.80
CA HIS A 693 -13.19 43.17 4.05
C HIS A 693 -13.44 41.67 4.20
N MET A 694 -12.47 40.84 3.81
CA MET A 694 -12.65 39.38 3.76
C MET A 694 -12.80 38.70 5.13
N ASP A 695 -12.40 39.35 6.22
CA ASP A 695 -12.77 38.93 7.57
C ASP A 695 -14.28 39.02 7.86
N ALA A 696 -15.04 39.88 7.19
CA ALA A 696 -16.49 39.87 7.29
C ALA A 696 -17.09 38.67 6.54
N ALA A 697 -16.59 38.39 5.33
CA ALA A 697 -17.00 37.23 4.54
C ALA A 697 -16.67 35.89 5.23
N LEU A 698 -15.46 35.75 5.77
CA LEU A 698 -15.03 34.56 6.51
C LEU A 698 -15.86 34.34 7.78
N ARG A 699 -16.17 35.41 8.54
CA ARG A 699 -17.05 35.32 9.72
C ARG A 699 -18.44 34.81 9.35
N VAL A 700 -19.10 35.44 8.37
CA VAL A 700 -20.40 34.97 7.86
C VAL A 700 -20.37 33.50 7.46
N LEU A 701 -19.31 33.01 6.81
CA LEU A 701 -19.15 31.59 6.52
C LEU A 701 -19.08 30.73 7.79
N GLY A 702 -18.24 31.09 8.76
CA GLY A 702 -18.15 30.39 10.05
C GLY A 702 -19.44 30.42 10.88
N GLU A 703 -20.26 31.46 10.71
CA GLU A 703 -21.60 31.61 11.30
C GLU A 703 -22.72 30.90 10.51
N THR A 704 -22.41 30.32 9.34
CA THR A 704 -23.37 29.67 8.43
C THR A 704 -23.11 28.16 8.28
N VAL A 705 -21.86 27.72 8.24
CA VAL A 705 -21.49 26.28 8.14
C VAL A 705 -20.64 25.84 9.32
N GLU A 706 -20.75 24.57 9.69
CA GLU A 706 -19.99 24.00 10.81
C GLU A 706 -18.55 23.68 10.44
N GLU A 707 -18.29 23.37 9.17
CA GLU A 707 -16.97 23.00 8.66
C GLU A 707 -15.94 24.11 8.91
N ASP A 708 -14.77 23.73 9.40
CA ASP A 708 -13.58 24.58 9.35
C ASP A 708 -13.02 24.55 7.93
N LEU A 709 -12.56 25.70 7.44
CA LEU A 709 -12.29 26.00 6.04
C LEU A 709 -10.87 26.56 5.89
N PHE A 710 -10.08 26.03 4.96
CA PHE A 710 -8.78 26.55 4.55
C PHE A 710 -8.74 26.66 3.02
N LEU A 711 -8.33 27.83 2.53
CA LEU A 711 -8.14 28.10 1.11
C LEU A 711 -6.65 28.08 0.78
N LEU A 712 -6.27 27.17 -0.10
CA LEU A 712 -4.91 26.88 -0.50
C LEU A 712 -4.71 27.28 -1.97
N GLN A 713 -3.84 28.26 -2.22
CA GLN A 713 -3.48 28.70 -3.57
C GLN A 713 -2.19 28.01 -4.02
N GLU A 714 -2.14 27.53 -5.26
CA GLU A 714 -0.93 26.98 -5.87
C GLU A 714 0.09 28.10 -6.16
N THR A 715 1.31 28.01 -5.60
CA THR A 715 2.42 28.93 -5.88
C THR A 715 3.65 28.14 -6.39
N PRO A 716 4.70 28.80 -6.93
CA PRO A 716 5.90 28.10 -7.40
C PRO A 716 6.67 27.32 -6.31
N GLU A 717 6.31 27.52 -5.04
CA GLU A 717 6.91 26.86 -3.88
C GLU A 717 6.06 25.68 -3.34
N GLY A 718 4.84 25.47 -3.85
CA GLY A 718 3.85 24.51 -3.35
C GLY A 718 2.48 25.16 -3.10
N HIS A 719 1.54 24.40 -2.54
CA HIS A 719 0.24 24.96 -2.15
C HIS A 719 0.34 25.75 -0.84
N ARG A 720 -0.14 27.00 -0.84
CA ARG A 720 0.00 27.97 0.25
C ARG A 720 -1.35 28.35 0.84
N SER A 721 -1.47 28.35 2.16
CA SER A 721 -2.67 28.84 2.86
C SER A 721 -2.80 30.35 2.69
N VAL A 722 -3.80 30.79 1.91
CA VAL A 722 -4.07 32.21 1.64
C VAL A 722 -5.26 32.75 2.44
N ALA A 723 -6.17 31.89 2.91
CA ALA A 723 -7.20 32.27 3.87
C ALA A 723 -7.70 31.08 4.68
N PHE A 724 -8.30 31.34 5.85
CA PHE A 724 -8.94 30.32 6.68
C PHE A 724 -10.10 30.87 7.51
N MET A 725 -11.01 29.98 7.90
CA MET A 725 -11.97 30.12 9.00
C MET A 725 -11.96 28.79 9.77
N CYS A 726 -11.39 28.77 10.97
CA CYS A 726 -11.15 27.56 11.76
C CYS A 726 -11.50 27.84 13.23
N CYS A 727 -12.70 27.44 13.64
CA CYS A 727 -13.22 27.62 15.01
C CYS A 727 -13.03 26.37 15.88
N PHE A 728 -12.82 25.19 15.30
CA PHE A 728 -12.62 23.94 16.04
C PHE A 728 -11.25 23.31 15.75
N PRO A 729 -10.11 23.99 15.97
CA PRO A 729 -8.79 23.38 15.85
C PRO A 729 -8.57 22.23 16.85
N SER A 730 -7.53 21.43 16.59
CA SER A 730 -7.06 20.36 17.48
C SER A 730 -5.56 20.50 17.74
N GLY A 731 -5.18 21.18 18.82
CA GLY A 731 -3.78 21.28 19.22
C GLY A 731 -2.89 22.12 18.28
N PHE A 732 -3.47 23.05 17.52
CA PHE A 732 -2.70 24.03 16.75
C PHE A 732 -3.43 25.38 16.66
N ASP A 733 -2.68 26.48 16.65
CA ASP A 733 -3.19 27.81 16.31
C ASP A 733 -3.41 27.92 14.78
N PRO A 734 -4.64 28.14 14.28
CA PRO A 734 -4.91 28.28 12.85
C PRO A 734 -4.24 29.49 12.19
N SER A 735 -4.16 30.63 12.89
CA SER A 735 -3.52 31.85 12.39
C SER A 735 -2.04 31.65 12.14
N SER A 736 -1.38 30.77 12.93
CA SER A 736 0.01 30.37 12.73
C SER A 736 0.25 29.61 11.40
N LYS A 737 -0.80 29.19 10.69
CA LYS A 737 -0.74 28.48 9.41
C LYS A 737 -0.95 29.40 8.19
N LEU A 738 -1.43 30.63 8.38
CA LEU A 738 -1.65 31.59 7.28
C LEU A 738 -0.33 31.97 6.59
N GLY A 739 -0.35 32.09 5.26
CA GLY A 739 0.79 32.46 4.42
C GLY A 739 1.83 31.36 4.17
N LYS A 740 1.73 30.22 4.87
CA LYS A 740 2.66 29.07 4.80
C LYS A 740 2.25 28.06 3.73
N THR A 741 3.24 27.33 3.20
CA THR A 741 3.05 26.16 2.31
C THR A 741 2.56 24.92 3.07
N LEU A 742 2.00 23.93 2.38
CA LEU A 742 1.63 22.64 2.98
C LEU A 742 2.79 21.98 3.72
N VAL A 743 4.01 22.07 3.18
CA VAL A 743 5.23 21.53 3.81
C VAL A 743 5.54 22.23 5.13
N GLU A 744 5.45 23.57 5.20
CA GLU A 744 5.66 24.34 6.43
C GLU A 744 4.52 24.15 7.45
N ILE A 745 3.29 23.92 6.98
CA ILE A 745 2.11 23.66 7.82
C ILE A 745 2.22 22.32 8.54
N HIS A 746 2.69 21.29 7.81
CA HIS A 746 2.81 19.90 8.28
C HIS A 746 4.22 19.53 8.80
N ALA A 747 5.18 20.45 8.82
CA ALA A 747 6.53 20.19 9.36
C ALA A 747 6.58 19.54 10.77
N PRO A 748 5.62 19.78 11.70
CA PRO A 748 5.57 19.06 12.98
C PRO A 748 5.02 17.63 12.93
N VAL A 749 4.48 17.17 11.79
CA VAL A 749 3.79 15.88 11.66
C VAL A 749 4.80 14.76 11.35
N PRO A 750 4.94 13.73 12.19
CA PRO A 750 5.89 12.64 11.97
C PRO A 750 5.65 11.90 10.65
N SER A 751 6.75 11.61 9.94
CA SER A 751 6.73 10.91 8.64
C SER A 751 5.97 11.60 7.49
N TYR A 752 5.69 12.92 7.60
CA TYR A 752 5.04 13.68 6.52
C TYR A 752 5.84 13.66 5.20
N GLU A 753 7.17 13.55 5.26
CA GLU A 753 8.04 13.47 4.08
C GLU A 753 7.69 12.31 3.14
N LYS A 754 7.09 11.23 3.68
CA LYS A 754 6.64 10.04 2.93
C LYS A 754 5.39 10.31 2.09
N ILE A 755 4.59 11.33 2.45
CA ILE A 755 3.34 11.66 1.75
C ILE A 755 3.32 13.04 1.09
N GLY A 756 4.12 14.01 1.55
CA GLY A 756 4.03 15.41 1.11
C GLY A 756 4.21 15.61 -0.39
N SER A 757 5.12 14.86 -1.02
CA SER A 757 5.31 14.93 -2.48
C SER A 757 4.16 14.29 -3.28
N SER A 758 3.37 13.41 -2.66
CA SER A 758 2.13 12.86 -3.22
C SER A 758 0.95 13.81 -3.02
N MET A 759 0.89 14.45 -1.83
CA MET A 759 -0.09 15.48 -1.51
C MET A 759 -0.02 16.67 -2.47
N GLU A 760 1.16 17.27 -2.66
CA GLU A 760 1.33 18.38 -3.62
C GLU A 760 0.93 17.97 -5.05
N LYS A 761 1.38 16.80 -5.53
CA LYS A 761 0.98 16.27 -6.86
C LYS A 761 -0.53 16.07 -6.98
N PHE A 762 -1.20 15.64 -5.91
CA PHE A 762 -2.65 15.48 -5.90
C PHE A 762 -3.37 16.84 -5.90
N PHE A 763 -2.88 17.81 -5.12
CA PHE A 763 -3.48 19.14 -5.01
C PHE A 763 -3.30 19.94 -6.32
N THR A 764 -2.17 19.79 -7.03
CA THR A 764 -2.02 20.29 -8.42
C THR A 764 -2.99 19.62 -9.39
N LYS A 765 -3.25 18.32 -9.23
CA LYS A 765 -4.07 17.52 -10.18
C LYS A 765 -5.59 17.55 -9.93
N LEU A 766 -6.07 17.92 -8.73
CA LEU A 766 -7.51 17.93 -8.45
C LEU A 766 -8.25 18.85 -9.43
N GLU A 767 -9.41 18.44 -9.93
CA GLU A 767 -10.16 19.17 -10.95
C GLU A 767 -11.40 19.86 -10.37
N VAL A 768 -11.87 20.90 -11.05
CA VAL A 768 -13.13 21.58 -10.70
C VAL A 768 -14.29 20.60 -10.91
N GLY A 769 -15.17 20.51 -9.91
CA GLY A 769 -16.29 19.56 -9.94
C GLY A 769 -15.95 18.13 -9.48
N LYS A 770 -14.67 17.79 -9.32
CA LYS A 770 -14.24 16.56 -8.63
C LYS A 770 -13.88 16.92 -7.18
N SER A 771 -14.37 16.14 -6.22
CA SER A 771 -14.04 16.29 -4.81
C SER A 771 -13.50 14.96 -4.26
N VAL A 772 -12.83 15.01 -3.11
CA VAL A 772 -12.47 13.81 -2.34
C VAL A 772 -12.69 14.03 -0.84
N LYS A 773 -12.94 12.94 -0.11
CA LYS A 773 -13.01 12.92 1.35
C LYS A 773 -11.96 11.97 1.96
N ARG A 774 -11.60 12.22 3.22
CA ARG A 774 -10.80 11.33 4.09
C ARG A 774 -11.19 11.55 5.55
N THR A 775 -10.80 10.65 6.45
CA THR A 775 -10.92 10.84 7.90
C THR A 775 -9.56 11.00 8.55
N ASN A 776 -9.38 12.02 9.39
CA ASN A 776 -8.34 12.07 10.41
C ASN A 776 -9.00 11.83 11.79
N TRP A 777 -8.26 11.27 12.75
CA TRP A 777 -8.77 11.03 14.10
C TRP A 777 -7.72 11.25 15.18
N SER A 778 -8.16 11.55 16.40
CA SER A 778 -7.36 11.56 17.63
C SER A 778 -8.26 11.18 18.82
N VAL A 779 -7.70 11.07 20.02
CA VAL A 779 -8.48 11.22 21.25
C VAL A 779 -8.38 12.67 21.72
N GLN A 780 -9.39 13.12 22.46
CA GLN A 780 -9.43 14.41 23.14
C GLN A 780 -9.97 14.20 24.55
N THR A 781 -9.23 14.58 25.59
CA THR A 781 -9.55 14.34 27.01
C THR A 781 -10.37 15.47 27.67
N HIS A 782 -11.02 16.30 26.84
CA HIS A 782 -11.84 17.43 27.26
C HIS A 782 -13.01 17.68 26.29
N THR A 783 -14.01 18.43 26.76
CA THR A 783 -15.20 18.84 26.02
C THR A 783 -14.95 19.91 24.95
N GLU A 784 -13.95 20.77 25.14
CA GLU A 784 -13.79 21.98 24.32
C GLU A 784 -13.51 21.67 22.84
N LEU A 785 -14.31 22.25 21.93
CA LEU A 785 -14.13 22.09 20.48
C LEU A 785 -13.06 23.04 19.92
N PHE A 786 -12.99 24.28 20.43
CA PHE A 786 -11.91 25.21 20.16
C PHE A 786 -10.71 24.91 21.06
N ASN A 787 -9.69 24.22 20.53
CA ASN A 787 -8.45 24.02 21.26
C ASN A 787 -7.20 24.17 20.37
N CYS A 788 -6.40 25.21 20.64
CA CYS A 788 -5.16 25.51 19.92
C CYS A 788 -3.90 24.81 20.45
N GLN A 789 -3.95 24.03 21.55
CA GLN A 789 -2.77 23.43 22.21
C GLN A 789 -3.07 22.03 22.80
N GLY A 790 -2.07 21.27 23.28
CA GLY A 790 -2.25 20.06 24.11
C GLY A 790 -2.74 18.77 23.42
N ASN A 791 -3.67 18.84 22.46
CA ASN A 791 -4.13 17.66 21.69
C ASN A 791 -3.03 17.04 20.80
N HIS A 792 -1.96 17.79 20.54
CA HIS A 792 -0.75 17.31 19.87
C HIS A 792 0.50 17.76 20.64
N ILE A 793 1.58 16.97 20.56
CA ILE A 793 2.91 17.28 21.13
C ILE A 793 3.89 17.56 19.99
N THR A 794 4.67 18.63 20.09
CA THR A 794 5.60 19.09 19.05
C THR A 794 6.93 19.60 19.61
N GLY A 795 8.05 19.26 18.94
CA GLY A 795 9.39 19.76 19.34
C GLY A 795 9.76 19.41 20.78
N ASP A 796 10.12 20.42 21.57
CA ASP A 796 10.53 20.30 22.98
C ASP A 796 9.35 20.42 23.98
N ASP A 797 8.11 20.23 23.53
CA ASP A 797 6.91 20.26 24.37
C ASP A 797 7.01 19.28 25.55
N LYS A 798 6.82 19.78 26.77
CA LYS A 798 6.81 18.95 27.99
C LYS A 798 5.46 18.27 28.18
N TYR A 799 5.51 17.06 28.70
CA TYR A 799 4.35 16.24 29.05
C TYR A 799 4.70 15.31 30.22
N GLU A 800 3.67 14.85 30.92
CA GLU A 800 3.77 13.71 31.84
C GLU A 800 3.27 12.47 31.07
N ASN A 801 3.75 11.27 31.43
CA ASN A 801 3.27 10.04 30.81
C ASN A 801 2.15 9.46 31.68
N ASP A 802 1.20 8.77 31.06
CA ASP A 802 0.14 8.04 31.74
C ASP A 802 -0.68 8.93 32.72
N GLU A 803 -1.05 10.11 32.22
CA GLU A 803 -1.98 11.04 32.87
C GLU A 803 -3.32 10.31 33.15
N ASP A 804 -3.85 10.43 34.38
CA ASP A 804 -5.19 9.94 34.70
C ASP A 804 -6.23 10.83 34.03
N VAL A 805 -7.21 10.23 33.34
CA VAL A 805 -8.15 10.96 32.47
C VAL A 805 -9.59 10.73 32.87
N ASP A 806 -10.36 11.83 32.90
CA ASP A 806 -11.80 11.75 33.06
C ASP A 806 -12.44 11.17 31.79
N ILE A 807 -12.77 9.88 31.84
CA ILE A 807 -13.36 9.14 30.72
C ILE A 807 -14.71 9.74 30.27
N GLU A 808 -15.50 10.31 31.18
CA GLU A 808 -16.78 10.96 30.83
C GLU A 808 -16.56 12.30 30.12
N LYS A 809 -15.32 12.84 30.14
CA LYS A 809 -14.87 13.96 29.30
C LYS A 809 -13.93 13.54 28.16
N THR A 810 -13.74 12.25 27.93
CA THR A 810 -12.83 11.74 26.90
C THR A 810 -13.60 11.30 25.66
N PHE A 811 -13.17 11.80 24.50
CA PHE A 811 -13.83 11.61 23.21
C PHE A 811 -12.88 11.05 22.15
N LEU A 812 -13.37 10.11 21.33
CA LEU A 812 -12.87 9.90 19.98
C LEU A 812 -13.22 11.14 19.15
N ARG A 813 -12.20 11.88 18.72
CA ARG A 813 -12.32 13.04 17.85
C ARG A 813 -12.06 12.62 16.41
N ILE A 814 -12.99 12.91 15.50
CA ILE A 814 -12.84 12.63 14.06
C ILE A 814 -13.09 13.90 13.25
N GLU A 815 -12.18 14.17 12.32
CA GLU A 815 -12.34 15.17 11.28
C GLU A 815 -12.73 14.44 9.99
N LEU A 816 -13.96 14.65 9.52
CA LEU A 816 -14.33 14.32 8.14
C LEU A 816 -13.80 15.43 7.25
N GLN A 817 -12.68 15.18 6.58
CA GLN A 817 -11.94 16.16 5.79
C GLN A 817 -12.32 16.04 4.31
N THR A 818 -12.73 17.14 3.69
CA THR A 818 -13.15 17.27 2.29
C THR A 818 -12.23 18.20 1.51
N LEU A 819 -11.95 17.85 0.26
CA LEU A 819 -11.10 18.60 -0.68
C LEU A 819 -11.83 18.81 -1.99
N THR A 820 -11.89 20.07 -2.46
CA THR A 820 -12.46 20.42 -3.77
C THR A 820 -11.73 21.62 -4.37
N ARG A 821 -11.80 21.81 -5.69
CA ARG A 821 -11.23 23.00 -6.35
C ARG A 821 -12.32 24.00 -6.76
N LEU A 822 -12.13 25.26 -6.37
CA LEU A 822 -13.01 26.36 -6.76
C LEU A 822 -12.92 26.66 -8.28
N PRO A 823 -14.05 26.93 -8.97
CA PRO A 823 -14.10 27.00 -10.42
C PRO A 823 -13.30 28.13 -11.08
N LYS A 824 -13.28 29.33 -10.49
CA LYS A 824 -12.73 30.56 -11.10
C LYS A 824 -11.29 30.82 -10.66
N THR A 825 -11.03 30.82 -9.35
CA THR A 825 -9.71 31.10 -8.76
C THR A 825 -8.75 29.91 -8.79
N ARG A 826 -9.30 28.71 -9.02
CA ARG A 826 -8.57 27.43 -8.98
C ARG A 826 -7.93 27.10 -7.62
N ALA A 827 -8.24 27.85 -6.56
CA ALA A 827 -7.86 27.53 -5.19
C ALA A 827 -8.43 26.18 -4.76
N ILE A 828 -7.68 25.44 -3.94
CA ILE A 828 -8.17 24.24 -3.25
C ILE A 828 -8.84 24.69 -1.95
N LEU A 829 -10.12 24.35 -1.79
CA LEU A 829 -10.76 24.33 -0.48
C LEU A 829 -10.43 23.01 0.19
N PHE A 830 -9.69 23.08 1.28
CA PHE A 830 -9.62 22.02 2.29
C PHE A 830 -10.59 22.39 3.41
N SER A 831 -11.53 21.51 3.72
CA SER A 831 -12.56 21.74 4.73
C SER A 831 -12.70 20.53 5.64
N PHE A 832 -13.18 20.69 6.88
CA PHE A 832 -13.46 19.55 7.75
C PHE A 832 -14.56 19.81 8.78
N LYS A 833 -15.43 18.81 9.00
CA LYS A 833 -16.36 18.78 10.14
C LYS A 833 -15.80 17.90 11.27
N THR A 834 -15.87 18.43 12.49
CA THR A 834 -15.34 17.78 13.71
C THR A 834 -16.46 17.07 14.47
N TYR A 835 -16.40 15.74 14.53
CA TYR A 835 -17.24 14.90 15.37
C TYR A 835 -16.51 14.54 16.67
N LEU A 836 -17.22 14.57 17.80
CA LEU A 836 -16.76 14.03 19.08
C LEU A 836 -17.72 12.90 19.47
N TYR A 837 -17.21 11.69 19.65
CA TYR A 837 -17.96 10.55 20.17
C TYR A 837 -17.38 10.20 21.54
N PRO A 838 -18.18 10.11 22.62
CA PRO A 838 -17.65 9.70 23.92
C PRO A 838 -16.93 8.36 23.81
N VAL A 839 -15.76 8.20 24.44
CA VAL A 839 -15.02 6.91 24.44
C VAL A 839 -15.88 5.80 25.04
N ARG A 840 -16.74 6.16 26.00
CA ARG A 840 -17.82 5.32 26.52
C ARG A 840 -18.80 4.81 25.46
N GLN A 841 -19.24 5.65 24.50
CA GLN A 841 -20.10 5.21 23.40
C GLN A 841 -19.41 4.14 22.54
N ILE A 842 -18.12 4.34 22.22
CA ILE A 842 -17.32 3.37 21.44
C ILE A 842 -17.19 2.03 22.18
N LYS A 843 -17.08 2.07 23.51
CA LYS A 843 -17.07 0.88 24.36
C LYS A 843 -18.44 0.19 24.42
N ASP A 844 -19.51 0.95 24.64
CA ASP A 844 -20.89 0.45 24.71
C ASP A 844 -21.37 -0.13 23.36
N GLU A 845 -20.83 0.35 22.24
CA GLU A 845 -20.96 -0.24 20.89
C GLU A 845 -20.22 -1.58 20.71
N GLY A 846 -19.44 -2.03 21.70
CA GLY A 846 -18.61 -3.23 21.62
C GLY A 846 -17.29 -3.04 20.85
N LEU A 847 -16.99 -1.83 20.37
CA LEU A 847 -15.80 -1.51 19.58
C LEU A 847 -14.57 -1.12 20.44
N GLY A 848 -14.68 -1.30 21.76
CA GLY A 848 -13.63 -0.98 22.74
C GLY A 848 -12.24 -1.53 22.37
N PRO A 849 -12.08 -2.86 22.21
CA PRO A 849 -10.81 -3.48 21.83
C PRO A 849 -10.26 -2.94 20.49
N ALA A 850 -11.08 -2.90 19.44
CA ALA A 850 -10.67 -2.42 18.13
C ALA A 850 -10.20 -0.95 18.13
N PHE A 851 -10.74 -0.11 19.02
CA PHE A 851 -10.27 1.26 19.20
C PHE A 851 -8.99 1.34 20.04
N ALA A 852 -8.86 0.53 21.10
CA ALA A 852 -7.62 0.41 21.87
C ALA A 852 -6.45 -0.05 20.99
N ASP A 853 -6.66 -1.06 20.15
CA ASP A 853 -5.70 -1.54 19.17
C ASP A 853 -5.33 -0.47 18.12
N ALA A 854 -6.27 0.40 17.75
CA ALA A 854 -5.98 1.55 16.87
C ALA A 854 -5.20 2.67 17.57
N ILE A 855 -5.35 2.85 18.88
CA ILE A 855 -4.54 3.76 19.71
C ILE A 855 -3.11 3.24 19.81
N GLU A 856 -2.90 1.97 20.19
CA GLU A 856 -1.57 1.33 20.14
C GLU A 856 -0.99 1.33 18.72
N GLY A 857 -1.86 1.21 17.71
CA GLY A 857 -1.52 1.28 16.30
C GLY A 857 -0.75 2.55 15.91
N LEU A 858 -0.91 3.65 16.66
CA LEU A 858 -0.17 4.91 16.45
C LEU A 858 1.34 4.77 16.72
N ALA A 859 1.75 3.80 17.53
CA ALA A 859 3.16 3.46 17.79
C ALA A 859 3.72 2.43 16.79
N LYS A 860 2.86 1.86 15.93
CA LYS A 860 3.16 0.77 15.00
C LYS A 860 3.20 1.31 13.55
N GLY A 861 3.59 0.46 12.59
CA GLY A 861 3.48 0.76 11.16
C GLY A 861 4.53 1.73 10.62
N ASN A 862 4.18 2.54 9.62
CA ASN A 862 5.15 3.35 8.86
C ASN A 862 5.43 4.75 9.44
N ALA A 863 4.76 5.13 10.54
CA ALA A 863 4.87 6.46 11.16
C ALA A 863 4.76 6.40 12.71
N PRO A 864 5.61 5.61 13.40
CA PRO A 864 5.46 5.31 14.84
C PRO A 864 5.54 6.53 15.77
N GLY A 865 6.12 7.65 15.32
CA GLY A 865 6.07 8.92 16.06
C GLY A 865 4.66 9.51 16.21
N MET A 866 3.66 8.98 15.50
CA MET A 866 2.27 9.42 15.60
C MET A 866 1.67 9.20 17.01
N TRP A 867 2.18 8.21 17.76
CA TRP A 867 1.87 7.98 19.17
C TRP A 867 2.16 9.22 20.03
N THR A 868 3.40 9.71 20.01
CA THR A 868 3.78 10.94 20.72
C THR A 868 3.06 12.15 20.13
N TYR A 869 3.01 12.28 18.81
CA TYR A 869 2.42 13.46 18.16
C TYR A 869 0.94 13.65 18.51
N LYS A 870 0.13 12.58 18.58
CA LYS A 870 -1.30 12.64 19.00
C LYS A 870 -1.50 12.61 20.52
N SER A 871 -0.46 12.90 21.30
CA SER A 871 -0.47 12.91 22.76
C SER A 871 -0.77 11.56 23.43
N ALA A 872 -0.69 10.42 22.72
CA ALA A 872 -1.03 9.12 23.29
C ALA A 872 -0.07 8.68 24.42
N VAL A 873 1.13 9.24 24.48
CA VAL A 873 2.03 9.17 25.65
C VAL A 873 1.39 9.66 26.95
N ARG A 874 0.43 10.60 26.88
CA ARG A 874 -0.30 11.14 28.03
C ARG A 874 -1.49 10.27 28.39
N TRP A 875 -2.44 10.15 27.48
CA TRP A 875 -3.77 9.59 27.74
C TRP A 875 -3.91 8.11 27.36
N GLY A 876 -2.94 7.54 26.63
CA GLY A 876 -3.06 6.24 25.97
C GLY A 876 -3.36 5.10 26.93
N SER A 877 -2.54 4.92 27.96
CA SER A 877 -2.69 3.83 28.94
C SER A 877 -4.06 3.85 29.64
N SER A 878 -4.46 5.02 30.15
CA SER A 878 -5.73 5.25 30.85
C SER A 878 -6.94 4.97 29.93
N VAL A 879 -6.90 5.43 28.68
CA VAL A 879 -7.98 5.22 27.69
C VAL A 879 -8.03 3.78 27.18
N ILE A 880 -6.89 3.14 26.91
CA ILE A 880 -6.81 1.71 26.53
C ILE A 880 -7.35 0.82 27.66
N THR A 881 -6.98 1.10 28.91
CA THR A 881 -7.43 0.36 30.09
C THR A 881 -8.94 0.48 30.27
N TYR A 882 -9.50 1.68 30.08
CA TYR A 882 -10.96 1.84 30.05
C TYR A 882 -11.61 1.09 28.88
N LEU A 883 -11.06 1.16 27.66
CA LEU A 883 -11.64 0.55 26.46
C LEU A 883 -11.67 -1.00 26.50
N ARG A 884 -10.72 -1.62 27.21
CA ARG A 884 -10.59 -3.10 27.30
C ARG A 884 -11.18 -3.73 28.58
N SER A 885 -11.67 -2.94 29.55
CA SER A 885 -12.28 -3.42 30.82
C SER A 885 -13.73 -3.88 30.70
#